data_AF-A0A060XJI2-F1
#
_entry.id   AF-A0A060XJI2-F1
#
_cell.length_a   1.000
_cell.length_b   1.000
_cell.length_c   1.000
_cell.angle_alpha   90.00
_cell.angle_beta   90.00
_cell.angle_gamma   90.00
#
_symmetry.space_group_name_H-M   'P 1'
#
loop_
_entity.id
_entity.type
_entity.pdbx_description
1 polymer ?
#
loop_
_entity_poly.entity_id
_entity_poly.type
_entity_poly.pdbx_seq_one_letter_code
_entity_poly.pdbx_strand_id
1 'polypeptide(L)'
;MLTAVTSVLLSTPLTQIQFLIMGRRLIPAEVDRFLCCGPSYQALRDGVTQALLDAHTDPLRTTLQNLSCSRASAQVLLILALFRQVTCRFASPDFKIHPTPQETRKLDDFLKHSLPGEFRELCTALLSNQIGGLQISQIVPPQRRLLLELLVHAYAVLLSGTTLLAPLHQIASQPQNMTGSYLPTMPDDHTSEARQWMTKENKIKMYFCANGHACFVGECGKPVATSKCLDCGVPVGGVAHNPVVGFTAAQQSVGDQTRTGHILGEAYRRAEAPERQMSPAQSSILRLLNHLAMLQGTIKNYQAVSQMVHPGVQDVLGFMWSHLEKDMEVLGRTLDQNMDNTAVIIHLVLQACLEFTAEYLSEFVTSAEPGYRHTRPDLSSRHGREQWEKLVCDAVINPIIQHLRRKLADAQVSISADDRLGGSPLMRLLYADPRPMLPLLPSLSDCPTHHSSFWSLSETLTVEHFSQRVDQEQGSNTVPLLKLFLKKVLCVRQLHHLPELAALQADLSRMFPLTAEMTSQSIAQVLQHIPTGYQKKVLLGRMKVFMNVWNCLRMDVANNADLGVTPQVCEKELTMDSSGEFLSTCRHGPGSCLQILVKFLLETHNSLVREVRRLSHHDNSAYSVPLEGVSETQLTLCHPERELLPLVLSHCHYTLRTRRETDSSYNLMDIQAQLARRFLAGKPSIEADTSRYLNRYQQDFSVVLDEVRAKIPQESLKGSVSCAMRTGLRSYTDVCDAVFAVEIGLRFLGKTSGVPQAPLLSYLTESLKMGPQISSSVAKVLGESRLEHSTFTWQLLTSWKSELMLSRGQDPFQRLPSEFQQKLSEEERRELRVFFSGTDIDILSLELHEILLLKTNTQAFSDQAYLPHWDIRSTLDNHLDKKRLPPMPGLDSLPEDITLDKGADMWRMAVEFRKR
;
A
#
# COMPACT_ATOMS: atom_id res chain seq x y z
N MET A 1 -34.70 -16.57 -14.65
CA MET A 1 -34.31 -16.08 -15.99
C MET A 1 -33.21 -16.93 -16.62
N LEU A 2 -32.11 -17.24 -15.91
CA LEU A 2 -31.13 -18.23 -16.39
C LEU A 2 -31.78 -19.56 -16.77
N THR A 3 -32.69 -20.12 -15.96
CA THR A 3 -33.37 -21.39 -16.27
C THR A 3 -34.24 -21.38 -17.54
N ALA A 4 -34.81 -20.24 -17.94
CA ALA A 4 -35.57 -20.14 -19.18
C ALA A 4 -34.67 -19.98 -20.41
N VAL A 5 -33.57 -19.22 -20.28
CA VAL A 5 -32.56 -19.06 -21.33
C VAL A 5 -31.73 -20.34 -21.50
N THR A 6 -31.43 -21.06 -20.42
CA THR A 6 -30.75 -22.37 -20.48
C THR A 6 -31.68 -23.43 -21.07
N SER A 7 -32.98 -23.39 -20.77
CA SER A 7 -33.99 -24.29 -21.37
C SER A 7 -34.09 -24.10 -22.90
N VAL A 8 -34.09 -22.85 -23.38
CA VAL A 8 -34.11 -22.56 -24.82
C VAL A 8 -32.77 -22.88 -25.51
N LEU A 9 -31.64 -22.65 -24.84
CA LEU A 9 -30.31 -22.99 -25.37
C LEU A 9 -29.98 -24.50 -25.32
N LEU A 10 -30.59 -25.26 -24.40
CA LEU A 10 -30.42 -26.72 -24.30
C LEU A 10 -31.41 -27.51 -25.17
N SER A 11 -32.50 -26.89 -25.64
CA SER A 11 -33.52 -27.54 -26.47
C SER A 11 -33.46 -27.17 -27.96
N THR A 12 -32.61 -26.20 -28.34
CA THR A 12 -32.41 -25.85 -29.75
C THR A 12 -31.33 -26.75 -30.37
N PRO A 13 -31.62 -27.46 -31.47
CA PRO A 13 -30.62 -28.28 -32.13
C PRO A 13 -29.45 -27.39 -32.59
N LEU A 14 -28.23 -27.90 -32.43
CA LEU A 14 -26.95 -27.26 -32.80
C LEU A 14 -26.95 -26.57 -34.18
N THR A 15 -27.86 -26.97 -35.08
CA THR A 15 -28.11 -26.38 -36.40
C THR A 15 -28.61 -24.93 -36.39
N GLN A 16 -29.27 -24.43 -35.33
CA GLN A 16 -29.68 -23.01 -35.25
C GLN A 16 -28.57 -22.07 -34.76
N ILE A 17 -27.70 -22.53 -33.86
CA ILE A 17 -26.44 -21.83 -33.54
C ILE A 17 -25.54 -21.82 -34.78
N GLN A 18 -25.60 -22.89 -35.59
CA GLN A 18 -24.94 -22.96 -36.89
C GLN A 18 -25.49 -21.93 -37.88
N PHE A 19 -26.75 -21.48 -37.78
CA PHE A 19 -27.30 -20.44 -38.67
C PHE A 19 -26.76 -19.03 -38.35
N LEU A 20 -26.52 -18.72 -37.07
CA LEU A 20 -25.77 -17.52 -36.64
C LEU A 20 -24.28 -17.58 -37.06
N ILE A 21 -23.75 -18.79 -37.28
CA ILE A 21 -22.35 -19.06 -37.67
C ILE A 21 -22.19 -19.28 -39.19
N MET A 22 -23.24 -19.64 -39.93
CA MET A 22 -23.18 -20.04 -41.35
C MET A 22 -23.10 -18.86 -42.33
N GLY A 23 -23.30 -17.63 -41.86
CA GLY A 23 -22.97 -16.42 -42.63
C GLY A 23 -21.47 -16.09 -42.66
N ARG A 24 -20.59 -16.99 -42.22
CA ARG A 24 -19.14 -16.73 -42.11
C ARG A 24 -18.43 -16.73 -43.46
N ARG A 25 -18.36 -15.54 -44.05
CA ARG A 25 -17.15 -15.04 -44.74
C ARG A 25 -16.48 -13.89 -43.99
N LEU A 26 -16.77 -13.72 -42.69
CA LEU A 26 -16.36 -12.53 -41.95
C LEU A 26 -15.21 -12.86 -41.01
N ILE A 27 -14.10 -12.16 -41.22
CA ILE A 27 -12.86 -12.30 -40.45
C ILE A 27 -13.09 -11.53 -39.13
N PRO A 28 -12.68 -12.06 -37.96
CA PRO A 28 -12.73 -11.33 -36.68
C PRO A 28 -11.84 -10.06 -36.58
N ALA A 29 -11.53 -9.41 -37.72
CA ALA A 29 -10.68 -8.23 -37.87
C ALA A 29 -11.45 -6.98 -38.34
N GLU A 30 -12.79 -7.04 -38.42
CA GLU A 30 -13.59 -6.08 -39.19
C GLU A 30 -14.19 -4.91 -38.42
N VAL A 31 -14.30 -4.96 -37.07
CA VAL A 31 -14.84 -3.81 -36.33
C VAL A 31 -13.78 -2.71 -36.26
N ASP A 32 -14.02 -1.65 -37.03
CA ASP A 32 -13.12 -0.51 -37.12
C ASP A 32 -13.39 0.53 -36.03
N ARG A 33 -12.80 0.33 -34.85
CA ARG A 33 -13.00 1.21 -33.68
C ARG A 33 -12.44 2.62 -33.90
N PHE A 34 -11.53 2.80 -34.86
CA PHE A 34 -10.99 4.12 -35.20
C PHE A 34 -12.04 5.06 -35.80
N LEU A 35 -13.21 4.56 -36.21
CA LEU A 35 -14.34 5.40 -36.62
C LEU A 35 -14.80 6.36 -35.51
N CYS A 36 -14.48 6.09 -34.24
CA CYS A 36 -14.68 7.05 -33.16
C CYS A 36 -13.85 8.34 -33.31
N CYS A 37 -12.80 8.35 -34.15
CA CYS A 37 -11.99 9.53 -34.47
C CYS A 37 -12.68 10.47 -35.48
N GLY A 38 -13.88 10.10 -35.95
CA GLY A 38 -14.75 10.96 -36.75
C GLY A 38 -14.58 10.83 -38.27
N PRO A 39 -15.29 11.68 -39.05
CA PRO A 39 -15.42 11.55 -40.50
C PRO A 39 -14.11 11.75 -41.26
N SER A 40 -13.18 12.54 -40.73
CA SER A 40 -11.84 12.74 -41.32
C SER A 40 -11.05 11.44 -41.41
N TYR A 41 -11.15 10.58 -40.39
CA TYR A 41 -10.53 9.25 -40.41
C TYR A 41 -11.18 8.37 -41.47
N GLN A 42 -12.51 8.34 -41.51
CA GLN A 42 -13.28 7.56 -42.48
C GLN A 42 -12.87 7.93 -43.92
N ALA A 43 -12.79 9.22 -44.24
CA ALA A 43 -12.36 9.69 -45.55
C ALA A 43 -10.95 9.20 -45.94
N LEU A 44 -9.98 9.28 -45.01
CA LEU A 44 -8.61 8.80 -45.26
C LEU A 44 -8.55 7.29 -45.43
N ARG A 45 -9.27 6.56 -44.59
CA ARG A 45 -9.40 5.10 -44.66
C ARG A 45 -9.97 4.65 -46.00
N ASP A 46 -11.01 5.31 -46.47
CA ASP A 46 -11.65 4.99 -47.74
C ASP A 46 -10.73 5.39 -48.92
N GLY A 47 -10.00 6.50 -48.79
CA GLY A 47 -8.94 6.89 -49.74
C GLY A 47 -7.79 5.89 -49.83
N VAL A 48 -7.33 5.32 -48.72
CA VAL A 48 -6.32 4.23 -48.71
C VAL A 48 -6.89 2.98 -49.39
N THR A 49 -8.17 2.69 -49.16
CA THR A 49 -8.86 1.56 -49.80
C THR A 49 -8.92 1.73 -51.32
N GLN A 50 -9.31 2.91 -51.80
CA GLN A 50 -9.31 3.25 -53.22
C GLN A 50 -7.91 3.16 -53.83
N ALA A 51 -6.89 3.68 -53.13
CA ALA A 51 -5.50 3.61 -53.62
C ALA A 51 -5.00 2.17 -53.78
N LEU A 52 -5.46 1.25 -52.94
CA LEU A 52 -5.17 -0.18 -53.05
C LEU A 52 -5.94 -0.84 -54.22
N LEU A 53 -7.19 -0.45 -54.47
CA LEU A 53 -8.04 -1.01 -55.53
C LEU A 53 -7.66 -0.51 -56.92
N ASP A 54 -7.54 0.81 -57.08
CA ASP A 54 -7.29 1.48 -58.37
C ASP A 54 -5.80 1.48 -58.75
N ALA A 55 -4.95 1.09 -57.79
CA ALA A 55 -3.50 0.97 -57.94
C ALA A 55 -2.78 2.30 -58.30
N HIS A 56 -3.39 3.45 -57.99
CA HIS A 56 -2.78 4.79 -58.02
C HIS A 56 -3.19 5.63 -56.79
N THR A 57 -2.34 6.57 -56.36
CA THR A 57 -2.48 7.25 -55.05
C THR A 57 -3.04 8.68 -55.13
N ASP A 58 -3.49 9.13 -56.30
CA ASP A 58 -4.02 10.49 -56.49
C ASP A 58 -5.30 10.80 -55.70
N PRO A 59 -6.26 9.86 -55.56
CA PRO A 59 -7.44 10.07 -54.72
C PRO A 59 -7.04 10.27 -53.25
N LEU A 60 -6.12 9.44 -52.74
CA LEU A 60 -5.60 9.56 -51.38
C LEU A 60 -4.87 10.90 -51.17
N ARG A 61 -4.08 11.36 -52.14
CA ARG A 61 -3.44 12.69 -52.09
C ARG A 61 -4.47 13.81 -52.00
N THR A 62 -5.53 13.73 -52.80
CA THR A 62 -6.60 14.73 -52.86
C THR A 62 -7.37 14.76 -51.54
N THR A 63 -7.71 13.59 -50.98
CA THR A 63 -8.34 13.50 -49.65
C THR A 63 -7.45 14.13 -48.59
N LEU A 64 -6.16 13.80 -48.55
CA LEU A 64 -5.22 14.35 -47.57
C LEU A 64 -5.10 15.89 -47.64
N GLN A 65 -5.22 16.47 -48.83
CA GLN A 65 -5.18 17.93 -49.04
C GLN A 65 -6.48 18.64 -48.65
N ASN A 66 -7.62 17.95 -48.70
CA ASN A 66 -8.95 18.53 -48.48
C ASN A 66 -9.48 18.33 -47.04
N LEU A 67 -8.69 17.73 -46.14
CA LEU A 67 -9.10 17.53 -44.75
C LEU A 67 -9.20 18.86 -43.98
N SER A 68 -10.24 18.99 -43.17
CA SER A 68 -10.45 20.14 -42.29
C SER A 68 -9.65 20.12 -40.98
N CYS A 69 -8.84 19.08 -40.74
CA CYS A 69 -8.10 18.89 -39.49
C CYS A 69 -6.63 19.37 -39.59
N SER A 70 -5.96 19.45 -38.45
CA SER A 70 -4.54 19.84 -38.40
C SER A 70 -3.66 18.84 -39.18
N ARG A 71 -2.50 19.29 -39.68
CA ARG A 71 -1.54 18.41 -40.37
C ARG A 71 -1.12 17.23 -39.49
N ALA A 72 -0.88 17.46 -38.20
CA ALA A 72 -0.51 16.40 -37.26
C ALA A 72 -1.65 15.39 -37.10
N SER A 73 -2.90 15.86 -36.98
CA SER A 73 -4.08 15.00 -36.94
C SER A 73 -4.21 14.16 -38.21
N ALA A 74 -4.07 14.76 -39.39
CA ALA A 74 -4.13 14.06 -40.66
C ALA A 74 -3.08 12.94 -40.78
N GLN A 75 -1.87 13.15 -40.25
CA GLN A 75 -0.80 12.15 -40.21
C GLN A 75 -1.13 10.97 -39.30
N VAL A 76 -1.65 11.25 -38.10
CA VAL A 76 -2.12 10.20 -37.17
C VAL A 76 -3.23 9.39 -37.81
N LEU A 77 -4.27 10.04 -38.33
CA LEU A 77 -5.41 9.36 -38.95
C LEU A 77 -4.99 8.53 -40.18
N LEU A 78 -3.99 8.96 -40.94
CA LEU A 78 -3.43 8.19 -42.05
C LEU A 78 -2.73 6.91 -41.56
N ILE A 79 -1.98 6.97 -40.46
CA ILE A 79 -1.39 5.77 -39.83
C ILE A 79 -2.47 4.78 -39.42
N LEU A 80 -3.54 5.25 -38.78
CA LEU A 80 -4.67 4.41 -38.36
C LEU A 80 -5.32 3.74 -39.58
N ALA A 81 -5.50 4.51 -40.67
CA ALA A 81 -6.05 4.02 -41.92
C ALA A 81 -5.16 2.92 -42.55
N LEU A 82 -3.84 3.11 -42.56
CA LEU A 82 -2.89 2.12 -43.06
C LEU A 82 -2.89 0.85 -42.21
N PHE A 83 -2.87 0.99 -40.88
CA PHE A 83 -2.98 -0.16 -39.98
C PHE A 83 -4.24 -0.97 -40.27
N ARG A 84 -5.39 -0.30 -40.38
CA ARG A 84 -6.67 -0.97 -40.63
C ARG A 84 -6.73 -1.60 -42.02
N GLN A 85 -6.28 -0.89 -43.06
CA GLN A 85 -6.45 -1.34 -44.45
C GLN A 85 -5.35 -2.26 -44.94
N VAL A 86 -4.17 -2.27 -44.31
CA VAL A 86 -3.03 -3.08 -44.75
C VAL A 86 -2.67 -4.10 -43.68
N THR A 87 -2.26 -3.63 -42.49
CA THR A 87 -1.71 -4.50 -41.44
C THR A 87 -2.73 -5.51 -40.90
N CYS A 88 -3.98 -5.08 -40.67
CA CYS A 88 -5.04 -5.97 -40.18
C CYS A 88 -5.43 -7.09 -41.17
N ARG A 89 -5.14 -6.94 -42.48
CA ARG A 89 -5.43 -7.99 -43.48
C ARG A 89 -4.60 -9.26 -43.24
N PHE A 90 -3.43 -9.15 -42.61
CA PHE A 90 -2.60 -10.30 -42.25
C PHE A 90 -3.20 -11.17 -41.12
N ALA A 91 -4.27 -10.71 -40.44
CA ALA A 91 -5.05 -11.56 -39.54
C ALA A 91 -5.98 -12.56 -40.30
N SER A 92 -6.21 -12.35 -41.59
CA SER A 92 -7.06 -13.21 -42.42
C SER A 92 -6.42 -14.58 -42.65
N PRO A 93 -7.20 -15.68 -42.60
CA PRO A 93 -6.73 -17.00 -43.03
C PRO A 93 -6.58 -17.09 -44.54
N ASP A 94 -7.27 -16.22 -45.28
CA ASP A 94 -7.21 -16.18 -46.74
C ASP A 94 -6.04 -15.30 -47.18
N PHE A 95 -4.96 -15.95 -47.62
CA PHE A 95 -3.76 -15.31 -48.16
C PHE A 95 -4.05 -14.45 -49.41
N LYS A 96 -5.17 -14.66 -50.11
CA LYS A 96 -5.55 -13.82 -51.26
C LYS A 96 -5.95 -12.40 -50.87
N ILE A 97 -6.33 -12.21 -49.61
CA ILE A 97 -6.71 -10.90 -49.04
C ILE A 97 -5.46 -10.17 -48.54
N HIS A 98 -4.32 -10.88 -48.37
CA HIS A 98 -3.10 -10.25 -47.89
C HIS A 98 -2.60 -9.22 -48.91
N PRO A 99 -2.09 -8.06 -48.45
CA PRO A 99 -1.56 -7.03 -49.33
C PRO A 99 -0.43 -7.59 -50.20
N THR A 100 -0.47 -7.30 -51.51
CA THR A 100 0.60 -7.74 -52.41
C THR A 100 1.86 -6.89 -52.24
N PRO A 101 3.06 -7.42 -52.57
CA PRO A 101 4.30 -6.64 -52.57
C PRO A 101 4.25 -5.41 -53.49
N GLN A 102 3.44 -5.45 -54.55
CA GLN A 102 3.29 -4.32 -55.47
C GLN A 102 2.42 -3.21 -54.87
N GLU A 103 1.32 -3.57 -54.21
CA GLU A 103 0.44 -2.63 -53.48
C GLU A 103 1.19 -1.91 -52.36
N THR A 104 1.94 -2.67 -51.54
CA THR A 104 2.72 -2.11 -50.43
C THR A 104 3.84 -1.20 -50.90
N ARG A 105 4.56 -1.54 -51.99
CA ARG A 105 5.58 -0.65 -52.58
C ARG A 105 5.01 0.68 -53.07
N LYS A 106 3.85 0.66 -53.74
CA LYS A 106 3.21 1.89 -54.23
C LYS A 106 2.82 2.82 -53.08
N LEU A 107 2.27 2.27 -52.01
CA LEU A 107 1.96 3.05 -50.81
C LEU A 107 3.24 3.58 -50.15
N ASP A 108 4.28 2.76 -50.02
CA ASP A 108 5.58 3.18 -49.47
C ASP A 108 6.20 4.35 -50.28
N ASP A 109 6.14 4.29 -51.61
CA ASP A 109 6.61 5.36 -52.48
C ASP A 109 5.80 6.65 -52.32
N PHE A 110 4.48 6.57 -52.17
CA PHE A 110 3.65 7.73 -51.83
C PHE A 110 4.02 8.33 -50.46
N LEU A 111 4.24 7.49 -49.45
CA LEU A 111 4.54 7.93 -48.09
C LEU A 111 5.92 8.58 -47.97
N LYS A 112 6.92 8.18 -48.78
CA LYS A 112 8.23 8.84 -48.86
C LYS A 112 8.13 10.33 -49.18
N HIS A 113 7.13 10.73 -49.96
CA HIS A 113 6.90 12.12 -50.36
C HIS A 113 5.93 12.88 -49.44
N SER A 114 5.13 12.15 -48.65
CA SER A 114 4.03 12.72 -47.86
C SER A 114 4.30 12.82 -46.36
N LEU A 115 5.20 11.98 -45.81
CA LEU A 115 5.48 11.90 -44.37
C LEU A 115 6.98 12.06 -44.06
N PRO A 116 7.34 12.89 -43.05
CA PRO A 116 8.73 13.02 -42.60
C PRO A 116 9.07 12.05 -41.45
N GLY A 117 10.37 11.71 -41.33
CA GLY A 117 10.97 11.16 -40.12
C GLY A 117 10.33 9.88 -39.57
N GLU A 118 10.04 9.87 -38.26
CA GLU A 118 9.52 8.71 -37.51
C GLU A 118 8.13 8.26 -37.98
N PHE A 119 7.28 9.18 -38.47
CA PHE A 119 5.98 8.83 -39.05
C PHE A 119 6.14 7.88 -40.25
N ARG A 120 7.15 8.11 -41.08
CA ARG A 120 7.43 7.25 -42.24
C ARG A 120 7.90 5.87 -41.81
N GLU A 121 8.80 5.79 -40.81
CA GLU A 121 9.29 4.52 -40.29
C GLU A 121 8.15 3.65 -39.76
N LEU A 122 7.23 4.25 -38.99
CA LEU A 122 6.05 3.55 -38.51
C LEU A 122 5.17 3.07 -39.67
N CYS A 123 4.88 3.92 -40.66
CA CYS A 123 4.09 3.50 -41.81
C CYS A 123 4.74 2.36 -42.60
N THR A 124 6.06 2.41 -42.85
CA THR A 124 6.78 1.32 -43.54
C THR A 124 6.71 0.02 -42.73
N ALA A 125 6.88 0.08 -41.40
CA ALA A 125 6.73 -1.06 -40.51
C ALA A 125 5.31 -1.66 -40.54
N LEU A 126 4.28 -0.83 -40.65
CA LEU A 126 2.89 -1.26 -40.80
C LEU A 126 2.63 -1.95 -42.15
N LEU A 127 3.18 -1.42 -43.23
CA LEU A 127 3.08 -2.02 -44.57
C LEU A 127 3.73 -3.40 -44.64
N SER A 128 4.83 -3.61 -43.91
CA SER A 128 5.54 -4.89 -43.85
C SER A 128 5.05 -5.83 -42.75
N ASN A 129 4.02 -5.44 -41.97
CA ASN A 129 3.53 -6.18 -40.79
C ASN A 129 4.61 -6.51 -39.75
N GLN A 130 5.55 -5.58 -39.54
CA GLN A 130 6.65 -5.71 -38.58
C GLN A 130 6.67 -4.50 -37.65
N ILE A 131 5.81 -4.50 -36.64
CA ILE A 131 5.71 -3.45 -35.61
C ILE A 131 6.80 -3.71 -34.57
N GLY A 132 8.06 -3.56 -35.02
CA GLY A 132 9.26 -3.76 -34.21
C GLY A 132 9.33 -5.11 -33.49
N GLY A 133 9.22 -6.18 -34.29
CA GLY A 133 9.23 -7.56 -33.81
C GLY A 133 7.84 -8.11 -33.45
N LEU A 134 6.83 -7.25 -33.30
CA LEU A 134 5.43 -7.64 -33.17
C LEU A 134 4.78 -7.73 -34.56
N GLN A 135 3.84 -8.65 -34.74
CA GLN A 135 3.13 -8.85 -36.00
C GLN A 135 1.66 -9.18 -35.76
N ILE A 136 0.79 -8.76 -36.67
CA ILE A 136 -0.59 -9.22 -36.70
C ILE A 136 -0.65 -10.54 -37.47
N SER A 137 -1.16 -11.58 -36.82
CA SER A 137 -1.40 -12.87 -37.44
C SER A 137 -2.56 -13.58 -36.75
N GLN A 138 -2.95 -14.73 -37.27
CA GLN A 138 -4.01 -15.57 -36.70
C GLN A 138 -3.65 -16.14 -35.32
N ILE A 139 -2.35 -16.30 -35.05
CA ILE A 139 -1.83 -16.93 -33.84
C ILE A 139 -1.96 -15.98 -32.65
N VAL A 140 -2.02 -14.66 -32.91
CA VAL A 140 -2.14 -13.65 -31.85
C VAL A 140 -3.58 -13.64 -31.30
N PRO A 141 -3.76 -13.81 -29.98
CA PRO A 141 -5.07 -13.76 -29.35
C PRO A 141 -5.83 -12.46 -29.67
N PRO A 142 -7.18 -12.49 -29.80
CA PRO A 142 -7.98 -11.30 -30.10
C PRO A 142 -7.70 -10.12 -29.16
N GLN A 143 -7.52 -10.39 -27.85
CA GLN A 143 -7.18 -9.38 -26.84
C GLN A 143 -5.87 -8.65 -27.15
N ARG A 144 -4.81 -9.39 -27.53
CA ARG A 144 -3.52 -8.77 -27.88
C ARG A 144 -3.59 -8.02 -29.20
N ARG A 145 -4.43 -8.47 -30.16
CA ARG A 145 -4.68 -7.70 -31.40
C ARG A 145 -5.32 -6.35 -31.11
N LEU A 146 -6.25 -6.28 -30.16
CA LEU A 146 -6.85 -5.02 -29.70
C LEU A 146 -5.81 -4.11 -29.01
N LEU A 147 -4.95 -4.68 -28.18
CA LEU A 147 -3.85 -3.93 -27.57
C LEU A 147 -2.83 -3.41 -28.60
N LEU A 148 -2.55 -4.15 -29.68
CA LEU A 148 -1.74 -3.66 -30.80
C LEU A 148 -2.41 -2.48 -31.53
N GLU A 149 -3.73 -2.52 -31.69
CA GLU A 149 -4.52 -1.41 -32.24
C GLU A 149 -4.39 -0.15 -31.36
N LEU A 150 -4.46 -0.30 -30.03
CA LEU A 150 -4.20 0.77 -29.07
C LEU A 150 -2.75 1.26 -29.12
N LEU A 151 -1.77 0.36 -29.23
CA LEU A 151 -0.35 0.68 -29.32
C LEU A 151 -0.05 1.55 -30.55
N VAL A 152 -0.60 1.19 -31.72
CA VAL A 152 -0.40 1.95 -32.95
C VAL A 152 -1.03 3.34 -32.85
N HIS A 153 -2.25 3.45 -32.30
CA HIS A 153 -2.88 4.75 -32.10
C HIS A 153 -2.11 5.59 -31.08
N ALA A 154 -1.74 5.02 -29.94
CA ALA A 154 -0.97 5.72 -28.92
C ALA A 154 0.35 6.23 -29.49
N TYR A 155 1.13 5.38 -30.16
CA TYR A 155 2.42 5.78 -30.72
C TYR A 155 2.27 6.85 -31.81
N ALA A 156 1.27 6.73 -32.70
CA ALA A 156 0.99 7.76 -33.70
C ALA A 156 0.70 9.13 -33.05
N VAL A 157 -0.10 9.15 -31.99
CA VAL A 157 -0.39 10.38 -31.24
C VAL A 157 0.87 10.92 -30.53
N LEU A 158 1.72 10.05 -29.97
CA LEU A 158 3.00 10.48 -29.37
C LEU A 158 3.92 11.15 -30.40
N LEU A 159 3.98 10.62 -31.63
CA LEU A 159 4.78 11.20 -32.71
C LEU A 159 4.28 12.58 -33.17
N SER A 160 3.00 12.89 -32.95
CA SER A 160 2.41 14.18 -33.35
C SER A 160 3.02 15.38 -32.62
N GLY A 161 3.77 15.13 -31.53
CA GLY A 161 4.49 16.17 -30.80
C GLY A 161 3.63 16.95 -29.82
N THR A 162 2.46 16.43 -29.44
CA THR A 162 1.61 17.03 -28.39
C THR A 162 2.42 17.26 -27.12
N THR A 163 2.52 18.52 -26.68
CA THR A 163 3.31 18.91 -25.50
C THR A 163 2.87 18.22 -24.22
N LEU A 164 1.56 17.96 -24.09
CA LEU A 164 0.96 17.24 -22.97
C LEU A 164 1.53 15.82 -22.82
N LEU A 165 1.78 15.12 -23.93
CA LEU A 165 2.27 13.73 -23.92
C LEU A 165 3.79 13.62 -24.11
N ALA A 166 4.52 14.74 -24.04
CA ALA A 166 5.97 14.74 -24.20
C ALA A 166 6.69 13.72 -23.32
N PRO A 167 6.32 13.50 -22.03
CA PRO A 167 6.95 12.47 -21.22
C PRO A 167 6.72 11.04 -21.74
N LEU A 168 5.50 10.72 -22.18
CA LEU A 168 5.19 9.40 -22.74
C LEU A 168 5.91 9.19 -24.08
N HIS A 169 6.06 10.24 -24.89
CA HIS A 169 6.85 10.19 -26.12
C HIS A 169 8.33 9.89 -25.82
N GLN A 170 8.91 10.47 -24.76
CA GLN A 170 10.28 10.14 -24.34
C GLN A 170 10.40 8.68 -23.90
N ILE A 171 9.43 8.14 -23.16
CA ILE A 171 9.41 6.72 -22.78
C ILE A 171 9.36 5.82 -24.03
N ALA A 172 8.54 6.18 -25.03
CA ALA A 172 8.34 5.39 -26.23
C ALA A 172 9.49 5.45 -27.25
N SER A 173 10.06 6.65 -27.49
CA SER A 173 11.07 6.87 -28.54
C SER A 173 12.50 6.98 -28.00
N GLN A 174 12.69 7.40 -26.75
CA GLN A 174 14.01 7.64 -26.14
C GLN A 174 14.09 7.14 -24.67
N PRO A 175 13.78 5.86 -24.40
CA PRO A 175 13.69 5.33 -23.04
C PRO A 175 14.99 5.48 -22.22
N GLN A 176 16.15 5.59 -22.88
CA GLN A 176 17.44 5.84 -22.22
C GLN A 176 17.47 7.16 -21.44
N ASN A 177 16.64 8.14 -21.82
CA ASN A 177 16.54 9.43 -21.13
C ASN A 177 15.59 9.36 -19.92
N MET A 178 14.86 8.25 -19.75
CA MET A 178 13.80 8.08 -18.75
C MET A 178 14.17 7.11 -17.61
N THR A 179 15.38 6.55 -17.63
CA THR A 179 15.85 5.55 -16.63
C THR A 179 15.85 6.09 -15.20
N GLY A 180 16.04 7.40 -15.02
CA GLY A 180 15.99 8.09 -13.73
C GLY A 180 14.70 8.88 -13.47
N SER A 181 13.63 8.66 -14.24
CA SER A 181 12.40 9.44 -14.13
C SER A 181 11.37 8.81 -13.18
N TYR A 182 10.53 9.66 -12.59
CA TYR A 182 9.37 9.26 -11.81
C TYR A 182 8.23 8.90 -12.76
N LEU A 183 8.08 7.61 -13.06
CA LEU A 183 7.02 7.17 -13.97
C LEU A 183 5.63 7.41 -13.35
N PRO A 184 4.63 7.78 -14.17
CA PRO A 184 3.29 8.04 -13.68
C PRO A 184 2.62 6.76 -13.15
N THR A 185 1.66 6.93 -12.25
CA THR A 185 0.88 5.88 -11.58
C THR A 185 1.70 4.87 -10.79
N MET A 186 2.95 5.22 -10.46
CA MET A 186 3.79 4.51 -9.51
C MET A 186 3.51 5.01 -8.08
N PRO A 187 3.58 4.14 -7.05
CA PRO A 187 3.36 4.53 -5.66
C PRO A 187 4.41 5.50 -5.15
N ASP A 188 4.00 6.36 -4.21
CA ASP A 188 4.89 7.29 -3.51
C ASP A 188 5.48 6.61 -2.27
N ASP A 189 6.66 7.08 -1.86
CA ASP A 189 7.15 6.81 -0.51
C ASP A 189 6.37 7.68 0.50
N HIS A 190 5.37 7.06 1.14
CA HIS A 190 4.56 7.67 2.18
C HIS A 190 5.35 8.00 3.46
N THR A 191 6.62 7.56 3.59
CA THR A 191 7.45 8.00 4.72
C THR A 191 7.72 9.50 4.66
N SER A 192 7.66 10.15 3.49
CA SER A 192 7.83 11.61 3.35
C SER A 192 6.64 12.43 3.87
N GLU A 193 5.41 11.94 3.73
CA GLU A 193 4.20 12.55 4.30
C GLU A 193 4.14 12.37 5.82
N ALA A 194 4.52 11.19 6.32
CA ALA A 194 4.74 10.94 7.75
C ALA A 194 5.84 11.88 8.32
N ARG A 195 6.92 12.12 7.55
CA ARG A 195 7.97 13.10 7.90
C ARG A 195 7.44 14.54 7.92
N GLN A 196 6.66 14.98 6.94
CA GLN A 196 6.09 16.34 6.89
C GLN A 196 5.17 16.63 8.08
N TRP A 197 4.44 15.62 8.54
CA TRP A 197 3.68 15.66 9.79
C TRP A 197 4.58 15.84 11.02
N MET A 198 5.73 15.16 11.05
CA MET A 198 6.72 15.25 12.14
C MET A 198 7.51 16.58 12.12
N THR A 199 7.79 17.18 10.95
CA THR A 199 8.53 18.44 10.83
C THR A 199 7.71 19.68 11.22
N LYS A 200 6.37 19.57 11.29
CA LYS A 200 5.51 20.66 11.81
C LYS A 200 5.84 21.03 13.27
N GLU A 201 6.53 20.16 14.01
CA GLU A 201 6.97 20.44 15.37
C GLU A 201 8.27 21.25 15.49
N ASN A 202 8.89 21.71 14.38
CA ASN A 202 10.07 22.61 14.32
C ASN A 202 11.34 22.17 15.11
N LYS A 203 11.35 21.00 15.75
CA LYS A 203 12.42 20.54 16.66
C LYS A 203 13.26 19.38 16.13
N ILE A 204 12.83 18.69 15.08
CA ILE A 204 13.51 17.50 14.55
C ILE A 204 14.01 17.78 13.13
N LYS A 205 15.32 17.56 12.88
CA LYS A 205 15.94 17.65 11.54
C LYS A 205 16.66 16.36 11.19
N MET A 206 16.52 15.93 9.95
CA MET A 206 17.18 14.74 9.43
C MET A 206 18.62 15.07 8.98
N TYR A 207 19.47 14.05 8.91
CA TYR A 207 20.85 14.07 8.42
C TYR A 207 21.08 12.77 7.64
N PHE A 208 22.05 12.76 6.74
CA PHE A 208 22.49 11.57 6.03
C PHE A 208 23.89 11.17 6.45
N CYS A 209 24.09 9.88 6.68
CA CYS A 209 25.43 9.32 6.80
C CYS A 209 26.17 9.35 5.46
N ALA A 210 27.48 9.10 5.49
CA ALA A 210 28.32 9.11 4.28
C ALA A 210 27.87 8.13 3.17
N ASN A 211 27.06 7.12 3.52
CA ASN A 211 26.50 6.13 2.60
C ASN A 211 25.02 6.37 2.24
N GLY A 212 24.42 7.50 2.64
CA GLY A 212 23.07 7.90 2.22
C GLY A 212 21.90 7.42 3.09
N HIS A 213 22.15 6.74 4.21
CA HIS A 213 21.09 6.36 5.17
C HIS A 213 20.66 7.52 6.06
N ALA A 214 19.35 7.65 6.28
CA ALA A 214 18.74 8.74 7.03
C ALA A 214 18.91 8.56 8.55
N CYS A 215 19.31 9.62 9.24
CA CYS A 215 19.42 9.68 10.70
C CYS A 215 18.70 10.94 11.18
N PHE A 216 17.84 10.84 12.19
CA PHE A 216 17.07 11.98 12.70
C PHE A 216 17.75 12.58 13.94
N VAL A 217 17.87 13.90 13.97
CA VAL A 217 18.45 14.70 15.05
C VAL A 217 17.35 15.54 15.68
N GLY A 218 17.03 15.27 16.94
CA GLY A 218 15.95 15.94 17.69
C GLY A 218 16.32 17.32 18.27
N GLU A 219 15.44 17.81 19.15
CA GLU A 219 15.55 19.04 19.96
C GLU A 219 15.71 20.37 19.21
N CYS A 220 16.92 20.63 18.69
CA CYS A 220 17.31 21.86 17.98
C CYS A 220 17.62 21.60 16.48
N GLY A 221 17.65 20.32 16.07
CA GLY A 221 17.92 19.90 14.70
C GLY A 221 19.38 20.06 14.25
N LYS A 222 20.32 20.28 15.16
CA LYS A 222 21.77 20.30 14.86
C LYS A 222 22.49 19.26 15.71
N PRO A 223 23.46 18.52 15.15
CA PRO A 223 24.07 17.40 15.84
C PRO A 223 25.06 17.91 16.87
N VAL A 224 24.83 17.51 18.13
CA VAL A 224 25.66 17.86 19.28
C VAL A 224 26.44 16.66 19.83
N ALA A 225 26.07 15.44 19.42
CA ALA A 225 26.78 14.21 19.74
C ALA A 225 27.09 13.39 18.48
N THR A 226 28.20 12.63 18.51
CA THR A 226 28.63 11.71 17.44
C THR A 226 28.18 10.27 17.72
N SER A 227 27.85 9.52 16.67
CA SER A 227 27.26 8.18 16.71
C SER A 227 27.69 7.35 15.49
N LYS A 228 27.12 6.14 15.30
CA LYS A 228 27.29 5.32 14.09
C LYS A 228 25.93 5.13 13.40
N CYS A 229 25.92 5.14 12.08
CA CYS A 229 24.74 4.87 11.27
C CYS A 229 24.21 3.45 11.56
N LEU A 230 22.93 3.31 11.86
CA LEU A 230 22.29 2.02 12.19
C LEU A 230 22.29 1.03 11.01
N ASP A 231 22.28 1.55 9.78
CA ASP A 231 22.19 0.72 8.58
C ASP A 231 23.56 0.28 8.04
N CYS A 232 24.61 1.11 8.19
CA CYS A 232 25.92 0.84 7.57
C CYS A 232 27.14 1.10 8.45
N GLY A 233 26.96 1.52 9.69
CA GLY A 233 28.03 1.62 10.69
C GLY A 233 29.02 2.79 10.52
N VAL A 234 28.91 3.61 9.48
CA VAL A 234 29.78 4.80 9.30
C VAL A 234 29.47 5.87 10.36
N PRO A 235 30.45 6.68 10.79
CA PRO A 235 30.23 7.72 11.80
C PRO A 235 29.20 8.77 11.35
N VAL A 236 28.27 9.09 12.25
CA VAL A 236 27.17 10.06 12.09
C VAL A 236 27.15 11.01 13.29
N GLY A 237 26.33 12.06 13.28
CA GLY A 237 26.29 13.06 14.35
C GLY A 237 27.34 14.17 14.21
N GLY A 238 27.73 14.82 15.31
CA GLY A 238 28.54 16.04 15.29
C GLY A 238 28.87 16.54 16.69
N VAL A 239 29.76 17.51 16.81
CA VAL A 239 30.13 18.15 18.09
C VAL A 239 29.91 19.64 17.98
N ALA A 240 29.32 20.26 19.00
CA ALA A 240 29.04 21.71 19.03
C ALA A 240 28.29 22.23 17.79
N HIS A 241 27.26 21.50 17.35
CA HIS A 241 26.46 21.77 16.14
C HIS A 241 27.19 21.60 14.80
N ASN A 242 28.43 21.09 14.81
CA ASN A 242 29.20 20.82 13.60
C ASN A 242 29.16 19.32 13.28
N PRO A 243 28.56 18.91 12.15
CA PRO A 243 28.51 17.51 11.76
C PRO A 243 29.89 16.91 11.47
N VAL A 244 30.06 15.62 11.73
CA VAL A 244 31.26 14.86 11.34
C VAL A 244 31.36 14.74 9.81
N VAL A 245 32.58 14.51 9.30
CA VAL A 245 32.85 14.44 7.86
C VAL A 245 31.98 13.37 7.19
N GLY A 246 31.21 13.75 6.18
CA GLY A 246 30.28 12.87 5.47
C GLY A 246 28.90 12.74 6.13
N PHE A 247 28.68 13.28 7.33
CA PHE A 247 27.36 13.36 7.96
C PHE A 247 26.67 14.66 7.61
N THR A 248 26.02 14.72 6.47
CA THR A 248 25.46 15.97 5.97
C THR A 248 24.06 16.19 6.54
N ALA A 249 23.79 17.41 7.03
CA ALA A 249 22.43 17.80 7.34
C ALA A 249 21.55 17.48 6.14
N ALA A 250 20.37 16.93 6.41
CA ALA A 250 19.35 16.95 5.43
C ALA A 250 19.16 18.42 5.08
N GLN A 251 19.57 18.81 3.88
CA GLN A 251 18.96 19.99 3.29
C GLN A 251 17.45 19.77 3.42
N GLN A 252 16.64 20.82 3.54
CA GLN A 252 15.18 20.69 3.63
C GLN A 252 14.57 19.82 2.50
N SER A 253 15.39 19.43 1.51
CA SER A 253 15.21 18.43 0.48
C SER A 253 16.03 17.13 0.67
N VAL A 254 16.04 16.47 1.83
CA VAL A 254 16.33 15.02 1.81
C VAL A 254 15.13 14.36 1.18
N GLY A 255 15.37 14.03 -0.09
CA GLY A 255 14.35 13.61 -1.02
C GLY A 255 13.49 12.53 -0.42
N ASP A 256 12.18 12.72 -0.61
CA ASP A 256 11.31 11.64 -1.05
C ASP A 256 12.10 10.43 -1.60
N GLN A 257 12.02 9.27 -0.94
CA GLN A 257 12.63 8.04 -1.46
C GLN A 257 11.69 7.33 -2.45
N THR A 258 10.67 8.04 -2.96
CA THR A 258 9.89 7.57 -4.11
C THR A 258 10.87 7.10 -5.16
N ARG A 259 10.73 5.83 -5.51
CA ARG A 259 11.66 5.18 -6.43
C ARG A 259 11.33 5.62 -7.84
N THR A 260 12.37 5.89 -8.62
CA THR A 260 12.26 6.13 -10.06
C THR A 260 12.05 4.80 -10.79
N GLY A 261 11.57 4.88 -12.03
CA GLY A 261 11.25 3.70 -12.84
C GLY A 261 9.89 3.07 -12.52
N HIS A 262 9.69 1.86 -13.02
CA HIS A 262 8.48 1.05 -12.86
C HIS A 262 8.64 0.12 -11.67
N ILE A 263 7.80 0.27 -10.64
CA ILE A 263 7.98 -0.38 -9.33
C ILE A 263 6.77 -1.24 -8.90
N LEU A 264 5.90 -1.62 -9.84
CA LEU A 264 4.67 -2.36 -9.52
C LEU A 264 4.89 -3.88 -9.35
N GLY A 265 6.06 -4.40 -9.72
CA GLY A 265 6.31 -5.84 -9.75
C GLY A 265 5.41 -6.58 -10.75
N GLU A 266 5.15 -7.86 -10.49
CA GLU A 266 4.34 -8.73 -11.36
C GLU A 266 2.89 -8.24 -11.51
N ALA A 267 2.35 -8.31 -12.73
CA ALA A 267 1.04 -7.74 -13.07
C ALA A 267 -0.12 -8.31 -12.23
N TYR A 268 -0.07 -9.59 -11.85
CA TYR A 268 -1.11 -10.22 -11.03
C TYR A 268 -1.01 -9.89 -9.53
N ARG A 269 0.10 -9.28 -9.09
CA ARG A 269 0.39 -8.93 -7.69
C ARG A 269 0.25 -7.44 -7.37
N ARG A 270 0.19 -6.59 -8.40
CA ARG A 270 0.15 -5.13 -8.22
C ARG A 270 -1.15 -4.66 -7.57
N ALA A 271 -1.08 -3.58 -6.81
CA ALA A 271 -2.26 -2.93 -6.26
C ALA A 271 -3.15 -2.34 -7.37
N GLU A 272 -4.47 -2.52 -7.23
CA GLU A 272 -5.49 -1.89 -8.07
C GLU A 272 -5.96 -0.53 -7.49
N ALA A 273 -5.51 -0.19 -6.28
CA ALA A 273 -5.80 1.09 -5.65
C ALA A 273 -5.25 2.25 -6.51
N PRO A 274 -6.00 3.34 -6.66
CA PRO A 274 -5.49 4.53 -7.33
C PRO A 274 -4.39 5.16 -6.48
N GLU A 275 -3.37 5.68 -7.16
CA GLU A 275 -2.32 6.45 -6.52
C GLU A 275 -2.76 7.92 -6.34
N ARG A 276 -2.33 8.54 -5.24
CA ARG A 276 -2.62 9.96 -4.94
C ARG A 276 -4.14 10.25 -4.96
N GLN A 277 -4.56 11.49 -5.20
CA GLN A 277 -5.98 11.88 -5.23
C GLN A 277 -6.70 11.52 -6.55
N MET A 278 -6.22 10.53 -7.29
CA MET A 278 -6.86 10.08 -8.54
C MET A 278 -8.03 9.14 -8.26
N SER A 279 -9.04 9.17 -9.12
CA SER A 279 -10.06 8.13 -9.20
C SER A 279 -9.50 6.83 -9.78
N PRO A 280 -10.10 5.66 -9.49
CA PRO A 280 -9.68 4.38 -10.07
C PRO A 280 -9.62 4.38 -11.60
N ALA A 281 -10.56 5.06 -12.27
CA ALA A 281 -10.61 5.15 -13.72
C ALA A 281 -9.47 6.00 -14.30
N GLN A 282 -9.19 7.17 -13.69
CA GLN A 282 -8.06 8.03 -14.07
C GLN A 282 -6.74 7.28 -13.96
N SER A 283 -6.50 6.65 -12.81
CA SER A 283 -5.29 5.87 -12.56
C SER A 283 -5.14 4.73 -13.57
N SER A 284 -6.23 4.01 -13.88
CA SER A 284 -6.21 2.91 -14.85
C SER A 284 -5.92 3.37 -16.28
N ILE A 285 -6.51 4.49 -16.73
CA ILE A 285 -6.26 5.05 -18.07
C ILE A 285 -4.81 5.53 -18.20
N LEU A 286 -4.32 6.31 -17.22
CA LEU A 286 -2.94 6.80 -17.24
C LEU A 286 -1.91 5.66 -17.20
N ARG A 287 -2.16 4.64 -16.37
CA ARG A 287 -1.30 3.46 -16.26
C ARG A 287 -1.23 2.68 -17.57
N LEU A 288 -2.38 2.49 -18.23
CA LEU A 288 -2.44 1.87 -19.55
C LEU A 288 -1.64 2.67 -20.60
N LEU A 289 -1.83 3.99 -20.66
CA LEU A 289 -1.08 4.85 -21.59
C LEU A 289 0.43 4.80 -21.34
N ASN A 290 0.84 4.78 -20.06
CA ASN A 290 2.23 4.62 -19.67
C ASN A 290 2.80 3.26 -20.11
N HIS A 291 2.08 2.16 -19.89
CA HIS A 291 2.53 0.83 -20.32
C HIS A 291 2.53 0.67 -21.85
N LEU A 292 1.62 1.32 -22.59
CA LEU A 292 1.69 1.37 -24.06
C LEU A 292 2.96 2.07 -24.53
N ALA A 293 3.31 3.21 -23.91
CA ALA A 293 4.56 3.90 -24.18
C ALA A 293 5.78 3.04 -23.82
N MET A 294 5.77 2.34 -22.67
CA MET A 294 6.87 1.44 -22.28
C MET A 294 7.01 0.22 -23.19
N LEU A 295 5.90 -0.36 -23.67
CA LEU A 295 5.95 -1.44 -24.66
C LEU A 295 6.61 -0.96 -25.96
N GLN A 296 6.23 0.23 -26.44
CA GLN A 296 6.89 0.86 -27.60
C GLN A 296 8.38 1.17 -27.32
N GLY A 297 8.70 1.63 -26.12
CA GLY A 297 10.08 1.84 -25.68
C GLY A 297 10.89 0.55 -25.66
N THR A 298 10.27 -0.58 -25.29
CA THR A 298 10.91 -1.90 -25.25
C THR A 298 11.28 -2.36 -26.65
N ILE A 299 10.40 -2.10 -27.62
CA ILE A 299 10.62 -2.35 -29.04
C ILE A 299 11.80 -1.52 -29.57
N LYS A 300 11.91 -0.25 -29.16
CA LYS A 300 12.98 0.65 -29.61
C LYS A 300 14.31 0.38 -28.93
N ASN A 301 14.31 0.15 -27.62
CA ASN A 301 15.51 -0.13 -26.83
C ASN A 301 15.16 -0.96 -25.58
N TYR A 302 15.23 -2.29 -25.75
CA TYR A 302 14.97 -3.28 -24.70
C TYR A 302 15.79 -3.04 -23.44
N GLN A 303 17.08 -2.71 -23.57
CA GLN A 303 18.00 -2.57 -22.43
C GLN A 303 17.64 -1.38 -21.55
N ALA A 304 17.29 -0.24 -22.15
CA ALA A 304 16.89 0.95 -21.40
C ALA A 304 15.59 0.71 -20.61
N VAL A 305 14.59 0.04 -21.22
CA VAL A 305 13.36 -0.30 -20.49
C VAL A 305 13.59 -1.36 -19.43
N SER A 306 14.45 -2.35 -19.70
CA SER A 306 14.85 -3.35 -18.70
C SER A 306 15.46 -2.70 -17.45
N GLN A 307 16.26 -1.64 -17.62
CA GLN A 307 16.82 -0.86 -16.52
C GLN A 307 15.80 0.00 -15.78
N MET A 308 14.70 0.40 -16.43
CA MET A 308 13.58 1.11 -15.79
C MET A 308 12.71 0.21 -14.92
N VAL A 309 12.70 -1.11 -15.12
CA VAL A 309 11.78 -2.03 -14.44
C VAL A 309 12.40 -2.60 -13.16
N HIS A 310 11.64 -2.50 -12.06
CA HIS A 310 12.05 -2.95 -10.74
C HIS A 310 10.92 -3.71 -10.01
N PRO A 311 11.20 -4.90 -9.42
CA PRO A 311 12.46 -5.66 -9.52
C PRO A 311 12.74 -6.09 -10.98
N GLY A 312 14.03 -6.31 -11.29
CA GLY A 312 14.44 -6.68 -12.65
C GLY A 312 13.79 -8.00 -13.10
N VAL A 313 13.35 -8.04 -14.36
CA VAL A 313 12.66 -9.19 -14.98
C VAL A 313 13.45 -9.72 -16.18
N GLN A 314 13.34 -11.02 -16.44
CA GLN A 314 14.05 -11.66 -17.56
C GLN A 314 13.40 -11.36 -18.92
N ASP A 315 12.06 -11.44 -18.99
CA ASP A 315 11.28 -11.15 -20.20
C ASP A 315 10.46 -9.86 -20.01
N VAL A 316 11.05 -8.73 -20.39
CA VAL A 316 10.41 -7.41 -20.28
C VAL A 316 9.21 -7.29 -21.23
N LEU A 317 9.26 -7.94 -22.39
CA LEU A 317 8.18 -7.85 -23.37
C LEU A 317 6.95 -8.62 -22.90
N GLY A 318 7.12 -9.85 -22.41
CA GLY A 318 6.07 -10.62 -21.75
C GLY A 318 5.52 -9.91 -20.51
N PHE A 319 6.40 -9.32 -19.70
CA PHE A 319 6.01 -8.51 -18.54
C PHE A 319 5.11 -7.32 -18.91
N MET A 320 5.47 -6.54 -19.94
CA MET A 320 4.63 -5.43 -20.44
C MET A 320 3.28 -5.92 -20.98
N TRP A 321 3.23 -7.06 -21.67
CA TRP A 321 1.97 -7.65 -22.13
C TRP A 321 1.03 -7.99 -20.98
N SER A 322 1.53 -8.64 -19.93
CA SER A 322 0.72 -8.99 -18.78
C SER A 322 0.17 -7.75 -18.05
N HIS A 323 0.95 -6.68 -17.97
CA HIS A 323 0.48 -5.41 -17.39
C HIS A 323 -0.64 -4.77 -18.23
N LEU A 324 -0.48 -4.71 -19.56
CA LEU A 324 -1.50 -4.18 -20.47
C LEU A 324 -2.80 -4.99 -20.45
N GLU A 325 -2.71 -6.32 -20.41
CA GLU A 325 -3.87 -7.21 -20.28
C GLU A 325 -4.62 -6.94 -18.97
N LYS A 326 -3.88 -6.79 -17.87
CA LYS A 326 -4.44 -6.46 -16.56
C LYS A 326 -5.04 -5.04 -16.51
N ASP A 327 -4.41 -4.06 -17.15
CA ASP A 327 -4.94 -2.69 -17.23
C ASP A 327 -6.28 -2.64 -17.96
N MET A 328 -6.41 -3.35 -19.09
CA MET A 328 -7.68 -3.45 -19.81
C MET A 328 -8.77 -4.12 -18.96
N GLU A 329 -8.44 -5.18 -18.23
CA GLU A 329 -9.36 -5.87 -17.32
C GLU A 329 -9.83 -4.96 -16.18
N VAL A 330 -8.91 -4.28 -15.50
CA VAL A 330 -9.20 -3.37 -14.38
C VAL A 330 -10.02 -2.18 -14.86
N LEU A 331 -9.66 -1.58 -16.00
CA LEU A 331 -10.38 -0.44 -16.55
C LEU A 331 -11.81 -0.83 -16.98
N GLY A 332 -11.96 -1.97 -17.66
CA GLY A 332 -13.27 -2.50 -18.06
C GLY A 332 -14.18 -2.74 -16.86
N ARG A 333 -13.67 -3.35 -15.78
CA ARG A 333 -14.43 -3.54 -14.53
C ARG A 333 -14.79 -2.22 -13.85
N THR A 334 -13.85 -1.27 -13.83
CA THR A 334 -14.02 0.04 -13.18
C THR A 334 -15.12 0.87 -13.86
N LEU A 335 -15.15 0.87 -15.20
CA LEU A 335 -16.13 1.62 -16.00
C LEU A 335 -17.40 0.83 -16.36
N ASP A 336 -17.49 -0.42 -15.91
CA ASP A 336 -18.54 -1.38 -16.29
C ASP A 336 -18.72 -1.48 -17.81
N GLN A 337 -17.60 -1.68 -18.53
CA GLN A 337 -17.57 -1.77 -19.98
C GLN A 337 -16.96 -3.10 -20.43
N ASN A 338 -17.45 -3.59 -21.58
CA ASN A 338 -16.78 -4.69 -22.28
C ASN A 338 -15.47 -4.20 -22.91
N MET A 339 -14.62 -5.15 -23.33
CA MET A 339 -13.31 -4.84 -23.90
C MET A 339 -13.35 -3.92 -25.12
N ASP A 340 -14.38 -4.02 -25.97
CA ASP A 340 -14.51 -3.21 -27.17
C ASP A 340 -14.79 -1.76 -26.83
N ASN A 341 -15.76 -1.52 -25.93
CA ASN A 341 -16.07 -0.20 -25.40
C ASN A 341 -14.88 0.37 -24.64
N THR A 342 -14.17 -0.44 -23.84
CA THR A 342 -12.95 -0.01 -23.16
C THR A 342 -11.89 0.47 -24.16
N ALA A 343 -11.67 -0.24 -25.28
CA ALA A 343 -10.74 0.23 -26.30
C ALA A 343 -11.22 1.51 -27.00
N VAL A 344 -12.52 1.64 -27.29
CA VAL A 344 -13.10 2.89 -27.83
C VAL A 344 -12.87 4.06 -26.88
N ILE A 345 -13.01 3.86 -25.56
CA ILE A 345 -12.72 4.90 -24.56
C ILE A 345 -11.27 5.37 -24.66
N ILE A 346 -10.33 4.44 -24.76
CA ILE A 346 -8.91 4.80 -24.89
C ILE A 346 -8.64 5.53 -26.21
N HIS A 347 -9.27 5.12 -27.32
CA HIS A 347 -9.17 5.86 -28.58
C HIS A 347 -9.74 7.29 -28.47
N LEU A 348 -10.85 7.48 -27.76
CA LEU A 348 -11.41 8.81 -27.49
C LEU A 348 -10.47 9.66 -26.62
N VAL A 349 -9.81 9.07 -25.62
CA VAL A 349 -8.78 9.75 -24.80
C VAL A 349 -7.58 10.13 -25.66
N LEU A 350 -7.08 9.24 -26.51
CA LEU A 350 -5.96 9.51 -27.42
C LEU A 350 -6.30 10.60 -28.45
N GLN A 351 -7.52 10.60 -28.98
CA GLN A 351 -8.02 11.64 -29.87
C GLN A 351 -8.11 12.99 -29.14
N ALA A 352 -8.61 13.01 -27.90
CA ALA A 352 -8.66 14.22 -27.10
C ALA A 352 -7.25 14.75 -26.76
N CYS A 353 -6.27 13.88 -26.53
CA CYS A 353 -4.86 14.29 -26.42
C CYS A 353 -4.33 14.93 -27.71
N LEU A 354 -4.70 14.40 -28.88
CA LEU A 354 -4.27 14.91 -30.18
C LEU A 354 -4.86 16.29 -30.49
N GLU A 355 -6.11 16.53 -30.09
CA GLU A 355 -6.83 17.79 -30.29
C GLU A 355 -6.43 18.88 -29.29
N PHE A 356 -5.68 18.53 -28.25
CA PHE A 356 -5.27 19.46 -27.21
C PHE A 356 -4.21 20.45 -27.71
N THR A 357 -4.61 21.72 -27.90
CA THR A 357 -3.74 22.78 -28.47
C THR A 357 -3.03 23.63 -27.40
N ALA A 358 -1.99 24.34 -27.84
CA ALA A 358 -1.26 25.31 -27.00
C ALA A 358 -2.14 26.50 -26.53
N GLU A 359 -3.19 26.85 -27.28
CA GLU A 359 -4.15 27.90 -26.89
C GLU A 359 -5.05 27.42 -25.73
N TYR A 360 -5.59 26.20 -25.81
CA TYR A 360 -6.35 25.59 -24.71
C TYR A 360 -5.51 25.44 -23.44
N LEU A 361 -4.22 25.10 -23.58
CA LEU A 361 -3.26 25.09 -22.48
C LEU A 361 -3.17 26.44 -21.79
N SER A 362 -3.07 27.54 -22.55
CA SER A 362 -2.93 28.88 -21.99
C SER A 362 -4.17 29.33 -21.21
N GLU A 363 -5.38 29.03 -21.71
CA GLU A 363 -6.64 29.37 -21.07
C GLU A 363 -6.91 28.53 -19.80
N PHE A 364 -6.65 27.21 -19.87
CA PHE A 364 -6.79 26.32 -18.72
C PHE A 364 -5.80 26.67 -17.60
N VAL A 365 -4.55 26.95 -17.95
CA VAL A 365 -3.49 27.35 -17.01
C VAL A 365 -3.78 28.70 -16.36
N THR A 366 -4.38 29.68 -17.05
CA THR A 366 -4.78 30.95 -16.43
C THR A 366 -5.88 30.84 -15.39
N SER A 367 -6.65 29.73 -15.39
CA SER A 367 -7.68 29.44 -14.38
C SER A 367 -7.17 28.59 -13.21
N ALA A 368 -5.99 27.99 -13.34
CA ALA A 368 -5.29 27.27 -12.28
C ALA A 368 -4.33 28.20 -11.52
N GLU A 369 -4.02 27.88 -10.26
CA GLU A 369 -3.25 28.73 -9.31
C GLU A 369 -2.01 29.45 -9.89
N PRO A 370 -1.66 30.66 -9.41
CA PRO A 370 -0.55 31.46 -9.93
C PRO A 370 0.79 30.80 -9.64
N GLY A 371 1.29 30.00 -10.59
CA GLY A 371 2.57 29.27 -10.50
C GLY A 371 2.94 28.44 -11.72
N TYR A 372 1.97 28.12 -12.60
CA TYR A 372 2.20 27.41 -13.86
C TYR A 372 2.95 28.28 -14.88
N ARG A 373 4.28 28.34 -14.77
CA ARG A 373 5.12 28.85 -15.86
C ARG A 373 5.17 27.81 -16.99
N HIS A 374 5.34 28.28 -18.23
CA HIS A 374 5.37 27.54 -19.50
C HIS A 374 6.52 26.52 -19.66
N THR A 375 6.81 25.70 -18.65
CA THR A 375 7.80 24.63 -18.72
C THR A 375 7.19 23.38 -19.32
N ARG A 376 7.90 22.74 -20.27
CA ARG A 376 7.56 21.41 -20.78
C ARG A 376 7.32 20.46 -19.59
N PRO A 377 6.29 19.59 -19.63
CA PRO A 377 6.09 18.63 -18.57
C PRO A 377 7.32 17.73 -18.43
N ASP A 378 7.84 17.62 -17.21
CA ASP A 378 9.06 16.90 -16.90
C ASP A 378 8.83 15.95 -15.72
N LEU A 379 9.18 14.68 -15.91
CA LEU A 379 9.07 13.61 -14.90
C LEU A 379 10.37 13.42 -14.11
N SER A 380 11.31 14.38 -14.17
CA SER A 380 12.55 14.37 -13.39
C SER A 380 12.32 14.52 -11.87
N SER A 381 11.13 14.97 -11.45
CA SER A 381 10.78 15.13 -10.04
C SER A 381 9.40 14.57 -9.71
N ARG A 382 9.20 14.14 -8.47
CA ARG A 382 7.91 13.69 -7.93
C ARG A 382 6.80 14.73 -8.14
N HIS A 383 7.10 15.99 -7.86
CA HIS A 383 6.13 17.08 -8.03
C HIS A 383 5.80 17.32 -9.50
N GLY A 384 6.80 17.27 -10.38
CA GLY A 384 6.59 17.38 -11.83
C GLY A 384 5.68 16.25 -12.35
N ARG A 385 5.88 15.02 -11.88
CA ARG A 385 4.99 13.89 -12.16
C ARG A 385 3.57 14.14 -11.66
N GLU A 386 3.39 14.53 -10.41
CA GLU A 386 2.06 14.78 -9.82
C GLU A 386 1.30 15.89 -10.56
N GLN A 387 1.97 16.99 -10.88
CA GLN A 387 1.40 18.07 -11.69
C GLN A 387 1.00 17.58 -13.08
N TRP A 388 1.86 16.80 -13.73
CA TRP A 388 1.56 16.23 -15.04
C TRP A 388 0.35 15.30 -15.00
N GLU A 389 0.27 14.39 -14.03
CA GLU A 389 -0.87 13.48 -13.87
C GLU A 389 -2.17 14.25 -13.64
N LYS A 390 -2.15 15.27 -12.76
CA LYS A 390 -3.31 16.12 -12.51
C LYS A 390 -3.74 16.84 -13.78
N LEU A 391 -2.79 17.43 -14.51
CA LEU A 391 -3.08 18.13 -15.77
C LEU A 391 -3.72 17.21 -16.81
N VAL A 392 -3.16 16.01 -17.05
CA VAL A 392 -3.73 15.06 -18.01
C VAL A 392 -5.11 14.57 -17.56
N CYS A 393 -5.27 14.31 -16.26
CA CYS A 393 -6.55 13.92 -15.68
C CYS A 393 -7.62 14.98 -15.88
N ASP A 394 -7.33 16.22 -15.53
CA ASP A 394 -8.31 17.32 -15.55
C ASP A 394 -8.61 17.80 -16.97
N ALA A 395 -7.59 17.91 -17.82
CA ALA A 395 -7.74 18.48 -19.16
C ALA A 395 -8.27 17.46 -20.19
N VAL A 396 -7.97 16.17 -20.05
CA VAL A 396 -8.30 15.15 -21.06
C VAL A 396 -9.21 14.07 -20.50
N ILE A 397 -8.83 13.41 -19.41
CA ILE A 397 -9.52 12.20 -18.96
C ILE A 397 -10.91 12.52 -18.38
N ASN A 398 -11.01 13.54 -17.53
CA ASN A 398 -12.25 13.94 -16.87
C ASN A 398 -13.37 14.31 -17.87
N PRO A 399 -13.13 15.14 -18.90
CA PRO A 399 -14.14 15.43 -19.92
C PRO A 399 -14.68 14.20 -20.64
N ILE A 400 -13.85 13.16 -20.84
CA ILE A 400 -14.30 11.91 -21.45
C ILE A 400 -15.15 11.12 -20.45
N ILE A 401 -14.68 10.94 -19.22
CA ILE A 401 -15.38 10.16 -18.18
C ILE A 401 -16.73 10.81 -17.81
N GLN A 402 -16.80 12.13 -17.65
CA GLN A 402 -18.03 12.85 -17.30
C GLN A 402 -19.12 12.76 -18.37
N HIS A 403 -18.74 12.53 -19.62
CA HIS A 403 -19.66 12.41 -20.76
C HIS A 403 -19.57 11.05 -21.45
N LEU A 404 -19.15 10.03 -20.68
CA LEU A 404 -18.78 8.73 -21.22
C LEU A 404 -19.91 8.06 -22.00
N ARG A 405 -21.11 7.97 -21.42
CA ARG A 405 -22.27 7.34 -22.07
C ARG A 405 -22.60 7.97 -23.43
N ARG A 406 -22.59 9.30 -23.50
CA ARG A 406 -22.88 10.04 -24.74
C ARG A 406 -21.80 9.81 -25.79
N LYS A 407 -20.53 9.98 -25.40
CA LYS A 407 -19.38 9.79 -26.32
C LYS A 407 -19.29 8.35 -26.83
N LEU A 408 -19.58 7.37 -25.98
CA LEU A 408 -19.67 5.96 -26.39
C LEU A 408 -20.83 5.72 -27.35
N ALA A 409 -22.01 6.30 -27.08
CA ALA A 409 -23.15 6.18 -27.99
C ALA A 409 -22.84 6.78 -29.38
N ASP A 410 -22.24 7.98 -29.43
CA ASP A 410 -21.84 8.64 -30.67
C ASP A 410 -20.78 7.82 -31.45
N ALA A 411 -19.79 7.28 -30.73
CA ALA A 411 -18.78 6.39 -31.31
C ALA A 411 -19.43 5.11 -31.85
N GLN A 412 -20.38 4.52 -31.12
CA GLN A 412 -21.07 3.30 -31.51
C GLN A 412 -21.95 3.51 -32.74
N VAL A 413 -22.64 4.65 -32.85
CA VAL A 413 -23.38 5.04 -34.06
C VAL A 413 -22.40 5.08 -35.24
N SER A 414 -21.27 5.75 -35.09
CA SER A 414 -20.25 5.88 -36.14
C SER A 414 -19.68 4.52 -36.58
N ILE A 415 -19.39 3.63 -35.62
CA ILE A 415 -18.87 2.28 -35.90
C ILE A 415 -19.94 1.40 -36.58
N SER A 416 -21.18 1.45 -36.10
CA SER A 416 -22.28 0.64 -36.64
C SER A 416 -22.73 1.08 -38.04
N ALA A 417 -22.52 2.35 -38.40
CA ALA A 417 -22.84 2.90 -39.71
C ALA A 417 -21.81 2.57 -40.79
N ASP A 418 -20.69 1.90 -40.48
CA ASP A 418 -19.71 1.50 -41.49
C ASP A 418 -20.32 0.52 -42.50
N ASP A 419 -20.25 0.83 -43.80
CA ASP A 419 -20.86 0.03 -44.87
C ASP A 419 -20.38 -1.44 -44.89
N ARG A 420 -19.15 -1.69 -44.41
CA ARG A 420 -18.58 -3.04 -44.25
C ARG A 420 -19.27 -3.85 -43.17
N LEU A 421 -19.73 -3.20 -42.11
CA LEU A 421 -20.46 -3.78 -40.99
C LEU A 421 -21.98 -3.70 -41.20
N GLY A 422 -22.45 -2.73 -41.97
CA GLY A 422 -23.85 -2.51 -42.32
C GLY A 422 -24.46 -3.69 -43.08
N GLY A 423 -23.68 -4.57 -43.71
CA GLY A 423 -24.12 -5.84 -44.28
C GLY A 423 -24.20 -7.02 -43.29
N SER A 424 -23.53 -6.93 -42.13
CA SER A 424 -23.38 -8.03 -41.18
C SER A 424 -24.66 -8.26 -40.36
N PRO A 425 -25.26 -9.46 -40.43
CA PRO A 425 -26.43 -9.80 -39.62
C PRO A 425 -26.19 -9.65 -38.12
N LEU A 426 -24.96 -9.96 -37.65
CA LEU A 426 -24.60 -9.87 -36.24
C LEU A 426 -24.52 -8.42 -35.77
N MET A 427 -23.91 -7.53 -36.56
CA MET A 427 -23.77 -6.11 -36.18
C MET A 427 -25.12 -5.40 -36.19
N ARG A 428 -26.00 -5.71 -37.15
CA ARG A 428 -27.38 -5.19 -37.14
C ARG A 428 -28.18 -5.72 -35.95
N LEU A 429 -27.95 -6.95 -35.52
CA LEU A 429 -28.62 -7.51 -34.34
C LEU A 429 -28.13 -6.87 -33.03
N LEU A 430 -26.85 -6.52 -32.93
CA LEU A 430 -26.26 -5.91 -31.74
C LEU A 430 -26.55 -4.40 -31.63
N TYR A 431 -26.57 -3.66 -32.75
CA TYR A 431 -26.57 -2.19 -32.74
C TYR A 431 -27.73 -1.54 -33.50
N ALA A 432 -28.53 -2.31 -34.24
CA ALA A 432 -29.64 -1.80 -35.03
C ALA A 432 -30.94 -2.60 -34.79
N ASP A 433 -31.98 -2.25 -35.54
CA ASP A 433 -33.19 -3.05 -35.58
C ASP A 433 -33.00 -4.24 -36.53
N PRO A 434 -33.13 -5.50 -36.06
CA PRO A 434 -32.94 -6.68 -36.90
C PRO A 434 -34.14 -6.96 -37.83
N ARG A 435 -35.28 -6.31 -37.65
CA ARG A 435 -36.52 -6.55 -38.43
C ARG A 435 -36.36 -6.45 -39.94
N PRO A 436 -35.59 -5.50 -40.52
CA PRO A 436 -35.34 -5.48 -41.96
C PRO A 436 -34.66 -6.75 -42.51
N MET A 437 -34.01 -7.55 -41.66
CA MET A 437 -33.38 -8.83 -42.04
C MET A 437 -34.22 -10.05 -41.69
N LEU A 438 -35.16 -9.90 -40.76
CA LEU A 438 -35.99 -10.96 -40.22
C LEU A 438 -37.47 -10.57 -40.37
N PRO A 439 -38.02 -10.61 -41.61
CA PRO A 439 -39.39 -10.19 -41.91
C PRO A 439 -40.47 -11.05 -41.23
N LEU A 440 -40.07 -12.17 -40.59
CA LEU A 440 -40.92 -13.03 -39.78
C LEU A 440 -41.14 -12.48 -38.36
N LEU A 441 -40.43 -11.42 -37.95
CA LEU A 441 -40.64 -10.78 -36.66
C LEU A 441 -41.96 -9.98 -36.65
N PRO A 442 -42.71 -9.98 -35.54
CA PRO A 442 -43.96 -9.21 -35.43
C PRO A 442 -43.78 -7.71 -35.69
N SER A 443 -44.85 -7.05 -36.17
CA SER A 443 -44.80 -5.62 -36.49
C SER A 443 -44.53 -4.76 -35.24
N LEU A 444 -43.83 -3.62 -35.43
CA LEU A 444 -43.68 -2.53 -34.46
C LEU A 444 -45.01 -2.15 -33.79
N SER A 445 -46.09 -2.18 -34.58
CA SER A 445 -47.42 -1.70 -34.21
C SER A 445 -48.18 -2.65 -33.27
N ASP A 446 -47.74 -3.90 -33.14
CA ASP A 446 -48.54 -4.94 -32.49
C ASP A 446 -48.23 -5.07 -30.99
N CYS A 447 -47.00 -4.74 -30.56
CA CYS A 447 -46.62 -4.76 -29.15
C CYS A 447 -45.37 -3.90 -28.88
N PRO A 448 -45.35 -3.07 -27.82
CA PRO A 448 -44.17 -2.30 -27.41
C PRO A 448 -42.92 -3.15 -27.12
N THR A 449 -43.10 -4.41 -26.72
CA THR A 449 -41.99 -5.35 -26.45
C THR A 449 -41.31 -5.89 -27.71
N HIS A 450 -41.88 -5.64 -28.90
CA HIS A 450 -41.27 -6.01 -30.17
C HIS A 450 -40.24 -4.97 -30.66
N HIS A 451 -40.05 -3.86 -29.94
CA HIS A 451 -39.03 -2.86 -30.27
C HIS A 451 -37.63 -3.34 -29.80
N SER A 452 -36.60 -3.20 -30.64
CA SER A 452 -35.23 -3.63 -30.32
C SER A 452 -34.68 -3.00 -29.04
N SER A 453 -35.00 -1.73 -28.78
CA SER A 453 -34.65 -1.04 -27.52
C SER A 453 -35.12 -1.75 -26.25
N PHE A 454 -36.23 -2.52 -26.30
CA PHE A 454 -36.69 -3.32 -25.15
C PHE A 454 -35.74 -4.47 -24.82
N TRP A 455 -35.06 -5.00 -25.83
CA TRP A 455 -34.12 -6.13 -25.72
C TRP A 455 -32.66 -5.67 -25.69
N SER A 456 -32.42 -4.37 -25.50
CA SER A 456 -31.07 -3.85 -25.31
C SER A 456 -30.50 -4.31 -23.96
N LEU A 457 -29.22 -4.68 -23.94
CA LEU A 457 -28.51 -5.01 -22.71
C LEU A 457 -28.32 -3.73 -21.88
N SER A 458 -28.80 -3.75 -20.64
CA SER A 458 -28.54 -2.67 -19.68
C SER A 458 -27.18 -2.87 -19.01
N GLU A 459 -26.52 -1.77 -18.64
CA GLU A 459 -25.26 -1.75 -17.89
C GLU A 459 -25.38 -2.57 -16.59
N THR A 460 -24.38 -3.41 -16.33
CA THR A 460 -24.32 -4.27 -15.14
C THR A 460 -23.66 -3.54 -13.99
N LEU A 461 -24.42 -2.76 -13.21
CA LEU A 461 -23.89 -1.99 -12.08
C LEU A 461 -22.90 -2.80 -11.20
N THR A 462 -21.61 -2.44 -11.23
CA THR A 462 -20.57 -2.98 -10.35
C THR A 462 -20.37 -2.09 -9.12
N VAL A 463 -19.72 -2.62 -8.07
CA VAL A 463 -19.43 -1.87 -6.84
C VAL A 463 -18.42 -0.76 -7.12
N GLU A 464 -17.45 -1.04 -7.97
CA GLU A 464 -16.40 -0.14 -8.40
C GLU A 464 -16.98 1.03 -9.23
N HIS A 465 -17.87 0.74 -10.19
CA HIS A 465 -18.57 1.77 -10.97
C HIS A 465 -19.48 2.63 -10.09
N PHE A 466 -20.20 2.01 -9.14
CA PHE A 466 -21.00 2.76 -8.18
C PHE A 466 -20.13 3.65 -7.29
N SER A 467 -18.97 3.17 -6.83
CA SER A 467 -18.02 3.96 -6.04
C SER A 467 -17.55 5.19 -6.81
N GLN A 468 -17.15 5.02 -8.06
CA GLN A 468 -16.73 6.11 -8.92
C GLN A 468 -17.85 7.15 -9.10
N ARG A 469 -19.10 6.70 -9.26
CA ARG A 469 -20.25 7.59 -9.40
C ARG A 469 -20.52 8.41 -8.12
N VAL A 470 -20.38 7.80 -6.95
CA VAL A 470 -20.49 8.48 -5.65
C VAL A 470 -19.36 9.51 -5.44
N ASP A 471 -18.17 9.24 -5.99
CA ASP A 471 -17.04 10.18 -5.95
C ASP A 471 -17.22 11.36 -6.92
N GLN A 472 -17.88 11.14 -8.06
CA GLN A 472 -18.14 12.15 -9.08
C GLN A 472 -19.28 13.13 -8.74
N GLU A 473 -20.24 12.73 -7.91
CA GLU A 473 -21.32 13.62 -7.46
C GLU A 473 -20.78 14.65 -6.45
N GLN A 474 -20.20 15.74 -6.98
CA GLN A 474 -19.80 16.92 -6.21
C GLN A 474 -20.98 17.89 -6.06
N GLY A 475 -21.86 17.62 -5.08
CA GLY A 475 -22.93 18.55 -4.72
C GLY A 475 -23.66 18.17 -3.42
N SER A 476 -23.82 19.16 -2.53
CA SER A 476 -24.76 19.35 -1.39
C SER A 476 -25.16 18.19 -0.45
N ASN A 477 -25.19 16.93 -0.86
CA ASN A 477 -25.62 15.79 -0.07
C ASN A 477 -24.41 14.95 0.31
N THR A 478 -23.71 15.35 1.38
CA THR A 478 -22.61 14.54 1.90
C THR A 478 -23.16 13.20 2.39
N VAL A 479 -22.78 12.11 1.74
CA VAL A 479 -23.04 10.72 2.17
C VAL A 479 -21.77 10.11 2.79
N PRO A 480 -21.36 10.55 4.00
CA PRO A 480 -20.07 10.19 4.60
C PRO A 480 -19.95 8.71 4.94
N LEU A 481 -21.03 8.07 5.38
CA LEU A 481 -21.03 6.64 5.69
C LEU A 481 -20.88 5.80 4.41
N LEU A 482 -21.62 6.16 3.35
CA LEU A 482 -21.53 5.44 2.09
C LEU A 482 -20.13 5.57 1.48
N LYS A 483 -19.56 6.78 1.50
CA LYS A 483 -18.18 7.02 1.06
C LYS A 483 -17.16 6.23 1.89
N LEU A 484 -17.29 6.24 3.23
CA LEU A 484 -16.41 5.47 4.11
C LEU A 484 -16.53 3.95 3.85
N PHE A 485 -17.75 3.45 3.65
CA PHE A 485 -18.01 2.05 3.34
C PHE A 485 -17.33 1.64 2.02
N LEU A 486 -17.53 2.41 0.96
CA LEU A 486 -16.96 2.14 -0.36
C LEU A 486 -15.42 2.23 -0.33
N LYS A 487 -14.86 3.21 0.39
CA LYS A 487 -13.40 3.32 0.60
C LYS A 487 -12.82 2.10 1.33
N LYS A 488 -13.59 1.46 2.23
CA LYS A 488 -13.16 0.29 3.01
C LYS A 488 -13.71 -1.04 2.47
N VAL A 489 -14.21 -1.08 1.23
CA VAL A 489 -14.95 -2.23 0.69
C VAL A 489 -14.14 -3.54 0.72
N LEU A 490 -12.84 -3.48 0.46
CA LEU A 490 -11.94 -4.64 0.54
C LEU A 490 -11.89 -5.22 1.95
N CYS A 491 -11.78 -4.37 2.96
CA CYS A 491 -11.78 -4.77 4.36
C CYS A 491 -13.16 -5.29 4.80
N VAL A 492 -14.25 -4.66 4.34
CA VAL A 492 -15.63 -5.09 4.63
C VAL A 492 -15.88 -6.51 4.12
N ARG A 493 -15.39 -6.85 2.91
CA ARG A 493 -15.47 -8.22 2.37
C ARG A 493 -14.83 -9.26 3.32
N GLN A 494 -13.82 -8.88 4.10
CA GLN A 494 -13.09 -9.77 5.00
C GLN A 494 -13.60 -9.77 6.45
N LEU A 495 -14.53 -8.89 6.84
CA LEU A 495 -14.94 -8.74 8.25
C LEU A 495 -15.52 -10.01 8.87
N HIS A 496 -16.17 -10.86 8.08
CA HIS A 496 -16.72 -12.13 8.55
C HIS A 496 -15.66 -13.11 9.08
N HIS A 497 -14.38 -12.96 8.68
CA HIS A 497 -13.27 -13.76 9.18
C HIS A 497 -12.73 -13.31 10.55
N LEU A 498 -13.15 -12.15 11.06
CA LEU A 498 -12.62 -11.59 12.31
C LEU A 498 -12.69 -12.55 13.51
N PRO A 499 -13.80 -13.29 13.76
CA PRO A 499 -13.88 -14.23 14.87
C PRO A 499 -12.89 -15.40 14.71
N GLU A 500 -12.68 -15.91 13.50
CA GLU A 500 -11.73 -16.98 13.25
C GLU A 500 -10.28 -16.54 13.45
N LEU A 501 -9.95 -15.31 13.03
CA LEU A 501 -8.63 -14.70 13.24
C LEU A 501 -8.35 -14.44 14.73
N ALA A 502 -9.35 -13.94 15.47
CA ALA A 502 -9.25 -13.78 16.92
C ALA A 502 -9.09 -15.13 17.63
N ALA A 503 -9.84 -16.16 17.20
CA ALA A 503 -9.70 -17.50 17.73
C ALA A 503 -8.32 -18.12 17.42
N LEU A 504 -7.73 -17.81 16.26
CA LEU A 504 -6.37 -18.20 15.92
C LEU A 504 -5.34 -17.58 16.88
N GLN A 505 -5.47 -16.30 17.24
CA GLN A 505 -4.59 -15.66 18.23
C GLN A 505 -4.65 -16.40 19.58
N ALA A 506 -5.86 -16.77 20.01
CA ALA A 506 -6.05 -17.52 21.24
C ALA A 506 -5.48 -18.95 21.16
N ASP A 507 -5.59 -19.62 20.00
CA ASP A 507 -5.01 -20.95 19.80
C ASP A 507 -3.48 -20.91 19.82
N LEU A 508 -2.86 -19.96 19.09
CA LEU A 508 -1.40 -19.82 19.06
C LEU A 508 -0.85 -19.51 20.46
N SER A 509 -1.53 -18.64 21.22
CA SER A 509 -1.16 -18.31 22.60
C SER A 509 -1.30 -19.49 23.56
N ARG A 510 -2.27 -20.39 23.33
CA ARG A 510 -2.48 -21.59 24.14
C ARG A 510 -1.50 -22.71 23.79
N MET A 511 -1.06 -22.77 22.55
CA MET A 511 -0.32 -23.92 22.03
C MET A 511 1.22 -23.80 22.16
N PHE A 512 1.80 -22.58 22.30
CA PHE A 512 3.25 -22.43 22.23
C PHE A 512 3.83 -21.20 22.99
N PRO A 513 4.81 -21.38 23.89
CA PRO A 513 6.00 -20.54 23.86
C PRO A 513 6.92 -21.14 22.78
N LEU A 514 6.90 -20.59 21.57
CA LEU A 514 7.82 -21.03 20.51
C LEU A 514 9.26 -20.93 21.02
N THR A 515 9.99 -22.04 21.01
CA THR A 515 11.44 -22.03 21.26
C THR A 515 12.13 -21.38 20.06
N ALA A 516 13.32 -20.80 20.28
CA ALA A 516 14.11 -20.17 19.20
C ALA A 516 14.44 -21.12 18.03
N GLU A 517 14.38 -22.44 18.25
CA GLU A 517 14.54 -23.47 17.22
C GLU A 517 13.34 -23.54 16.27
N MET A 518 12.11 -23.34 16.76
CA MET A 518 10.89 -23.43 15.94
C MET A 518 10.66 -22.19 15.07
N THR A 519 11.16 -21.02 15.48
CA THR A 519 11.09 -19.80 14.67
C THR A 519 12.00 -19.85 13.45
N SER A 520 13.02 -20.72 13.45
CA SER A 520 13.93 -20.91 12.31
C SER A 520 13.40 -21.84 11.21
N GLN A 521 12.29 -22.54 11.47
CA GLN A 521 11.65 -23.49 10.54
C GLN A 521 10.55 -22.83 9.71
N SER A 522 10.05 -23.51 8.66
CA SER A 522 8.87 -23.03 7.92
C SER A 522 7.56 -23.30 8.68
N ILE A 523 6.50 -22.55 8.37
CA ILE A 523 5.16 -22.77 8.94
C ILE A 523 4.70 -24.22 8.76
N ALA A 524 4.92 -24.81 7.58
CA ALA A 524 4.60 -26.20 7.32
C ALA A 524 5.29 -27.16 8.29
N GLN A 525 6.58 -26.94 8.55
CA GLN A 525 7.38 -27.77 9.46
C GLN A 525 6.93 -27.61 10.91
N VAL A 526 6.66 -26.38 11.37
CA VAL A 526 6.14 -26.12 12.72
C VAL A 526 4.79 -26.83 12.93
N LEU A 527 3.90 -26.80 11.94
CA LEU A 527 2.58 -27.44 12.03
C LEU A 527 2.64 -28.97 11.96
N GLN A 528 3.73 -29.58 11.47
CA GLN A 528 3.91 -31.04 11.49
C GLN A 528 4.05 -31.57 12.92
N HIS A 529 4.68 -30.81 13.82
CA HIS A 529 4.91 -31.17 15.22
C HIS A 529 3.62 -31.25 16.05
N ILE A 530 2.50 -30.74 15.53
CA ILE A 530 1.20 -30.78 16.19
C ILE A 530 0.57 -32.17 16.04
N PRO A 531 0.10 -32.81 17.14
CA PRO A 531 -0.56 -34.11 17.09
C PRO A 531 -1.76 -34.11 16.12
N THR A 532 -1.89 -35.16 15.32
CA THR A 532 -3.02 -35.34 14.40
C THR A 532 -4.34 -35.48 15.18
N GLY A 533 -5.33 -34.67 14.82
CA GLY A 533 -6.65 -34.67 15.46
C GLY A 533 -7.53 -33.51 15.00
N TYR A 534 -8.73 -33.38 15.58
CA TYR A 534 -9.69 -32.31 15.26
C TYR A 534 -9.09 -30.92 15.46
N GLN A 535 -8.33 -30.72 16.55
CA GLN A 535 -7.66 -29.45 16.87
C GLN A 535 -6.68 -29.02 15.77
N LYS A 536 -5.89 -29.95 15.21
CA LYS A 536 -4.97 -29.67 14.09
C LYS A 536 -5.74 -29.24 12.83
N LYS A 537 -6.87 -29.89 12.53
CA LYS A 537 -7.71 -29.53 11.37
C LYS A 537 -8.30 -28.12 11.51
N VAL A 538 -8.79 -27.77 12.70
CA VAL A 538 -9.34 -26.43 12.99
C VAL A 538 -8.25 -25.36 12.89
N LEU A 539 -7.08 -25.58 13.50
CA LEU A 539 -5.95 -24.66 13.43
C LEU A 539 -5.50 -24.44 11.98
N LEU A 540 -5.37 -25.51 11.19
CA LEU A 540 -5.02 -25.42 9.77
C LEU A 540 -6.07 -24.65 8.96
N GLY A 541 -7.36 -24.81 9.27
CA GLY A 541 -8.44 -24.04 8.67
C GLY A 541 -8.27 -22.54 8.94
N ARG A 542 -8.13 -22.17 10.22
CA ARG A 542 -7.92 -20.78 10.64
C ARG A 542 -6.64 -20.17 10.07
N MET A 543 -5.57 -20.97 9.96
CA MET A 543 -4.31 -20.55 9.35
C MET A 543 -4.46 -20.21 7.86
N LYS A 544 -5.23 -21.03 7.12
CA LYS A 544 -5.54 -20.74 5.71
C LYS A 544 -6.33 -19.45 5.58
N VAL A 545 -7.29 -19.21 6.47
CA VAL A 545 -8.03 -17.94 6.53
C VAL A 545 -7.07 -16.77 6.80
N PHE A 546 -6.17 -16.89 7.77
CA PHE A 546 -5.15 -15.87 8.03
C PHE A 546 -4.29 -15.57 6.80
N MET A 547 -3.74 -16.59 6.13
CA MET A 547 -2.94 -16.40 4.92
C MET A 547 -3.73 -15.70 3.80
N ASN A 548 -4.95 -16.14 3.54
CA ASN A 548 -5.79 -15.56 2.49
C ASN A 548 -6.11 -14.09 2.78
N VAL A 549 -6.56 -13.78 4.01
CA VAL A 549 -6.94 -12.43 4.39
C VAL A 549 -5.72 -11.50 4.46
N TRP A 550 -4.58 -11.98 4.98
CA TRP A 550 -3.32 -11.23 4.97
C TRP A 550 -2.89 -10.91 3.55
N ASN A 551 -2.85 -11.90 2.65
CA ASN A 551 -2.40 -11.69 1.27
C ASN A 551 -3.33 -10.74 0.50
N CYS A 552 -4.62 -10.71 0.83
CA CYS A 552 -5.58 -9.75 0.28
C CYS A 552 -5.37 -8.32 0.79
N LEU A 553 -4.98 -8.14 2.06
CA LEU A 553 -4.96 -6.82 2.73
C LEU A 553 -3.56 -6.28 3.05
N ARG A 554 -2.49 -7.04 2.82
CA ARG A 554 -1.11 -6.67 3.21
C ARG A 554 -0.66 -5.32 2.65
N MET A 555 -1.11 -4.95 1.46
CA MET A 555 -0.78 -3.67 0.84
C MET A 555 -1.58 -2.53 1.49
N ASP A 556 -2.86 -2.72 1.80
CA ASP A 556 -3.66 -1.74 2.54
C ASP A 556 -3.13 -1.52 3.97
N VAL A 557 -2.64 -2.60 4.60
CA VAL A 557 -1.97 -2.56 5.90
C VAL A 557 -0.65 -1.80 5.82
N ALA A 558 0.17 -2.03 4.78
CA ALA A 558 1.43 -1.31 4.57
C ALA A 558 1.22 0.19 4.35
N ASN A 559 0.13 0.56 3.66
CA ASN A 559 -0.24 1.95 3.40
C ASN A 559 -0.80 2.67 4.64
N ASN A 560 -1.01 1.98 5.76
CA ASN A 560 -1.51 2.55 7.00
C ASN A 560 -0.41 2.69 8.05
N ALA A 561 0.21 3.87 8.10
CA ALA A 561 1.33 4.18 9.00
C ALA A 561 1.02 3.97 10.49
N ASP A 562 -0.25 4.11 10.90
CA ASP A 562 -0.68 4.00 12.31
C ASP A 562 -0.56 2.56 12.87
N LEU A 563 -0.31 1.58 11.99
CA LEU A 563 -0.19 0.16 12.35
C LEU A 563 1.24 -0.27 12.67
N GLY A 564 2.27 0.53 12.33
CA GLY A 564 3.66 0.28 12.71
C GLY A 564 4.28 -1.00 12.13
N VAL A 565 3.84 -1.45 10.95
CA VAL A 565 4.39 -2.63 10.27
C VAL A 565 5.66 -2.26 9.51
N THR A 566 6.69 -3.10 9.58
CA THR A 566 7.86 -2.97 8.72
C THR A 566 7.48 -3.28 7.25
N PRO A 567 7.70 -2.36 6.30
CA PRO A 567 7.28 -2.55 4.89
C PRO A 567 7.75 -3.87 4.27
N GLN A 568 8.95 -4.32 4.65
CA GLN A 568 9.57 -5.57 4.20
C GLN A 568 8.70 -6.82 4.46
N VAL A 569 7.91 -6.83 5.54
CA VAL A 569 7.04 -7.96 5.89
C VAL A 569 5.79 -8.00 5.00
N CYS A 570 5.37 -6.85 4.47
CA CYS A 570 4.23 -6.76 3.56
C CYS A 570 4.60 -7.01 2.09
N GLU A 571 5.88 -7.09 1.72
CA GLU A 571 6.34 -7.26 0.34
C GLU A 571 6.05 -8.66 -0.24
N LYS A 572 6.17 -9.70 0.59
CA LYS A 572 5.99 -11.10 0.18
C LYS A 572 4.68 -11.69 0.69
N GLU A 573 4.08 -12.57 -0.12
CA GLU A 573 2.91 -13.34 0.28
C GLU A 573 3.26 -14.30 1.42
N LEU A 574 2.35 -14.40 2.38
CA LEU A 574 2.41 -15.40 3.43
C LEU A 574 1.95 -16.74 2.86
N THR A 575 2.83 -17.73 2.92
CA THR A 575 2.59 -19.09 2.43
C THR A 575 3.01 -20.11 3.50
N MET A 576 2.73 -21.39 3.26
CA MET A 576 3.16 -22.46 4.17
C MET A 576 4.70 -22.59 4.26
N ASP A 577 5.44 -22.06 3.28
CA ASP A 577 6.90 -22.07 3.25
C ASP A 577 7.53 -20.85 3.93
N SER A 578 6.71 -19.87 4.33
CA SER A 578 7.15 -18.70 5.09
C SER A 578 7.68 -19.10 6.47
N SER A 579 8.45 -18.20 7.08
CA SER A 579 9.06 -18.41 8.41
C SER A 579 8.01 -18.75 9.49
N GLY A 580 8.35 -19.66 10.39
CA GLY A 580 7.58 -19.99 11.58
C GLY A 580 7.41 -18.80 12.54
N GLU A 581 8.19 -17.73 12.38
CA GLU A 581 8.02 -16.48 13.12
C GLU A 581 6.62 -15.87 13.00
N PHE A 582 5.92 -16.07 11.88
CA PHE A 582 4.53 -15.60 11.72
C PHE A 582 3.53 -16.28 12.66
N LEU A 583 3.93 -17.38 13.31
CA LEU A 583 3.12 -18.11 14.30
C LEU A 583 3.35 -17.60 15.73
N SER A 584 4.34 -16.73 15.93
CA SER A 584 4.68 -16.17 17.25
C SER A 584 3.80 -14.97 17.61
N THR A 585 3.50 -14.81 18.91
CA THR A 585 2.77 -13.64 19.42
C THR A 585 3.74 -12.57 19.91
N CYS A 586 4.23 -11.76 18.95
CA CYS A 586 5.20 -10.69 19.22
C CYS A 586 4.60 -9.31 18.90
N ARG A 587 5.13 -8.26 19.55
CA ARG A 587 4.72 -6.87 19.28
C ARG A 587 5.25 -6.32 17.95
N HIS A 588 6.34 -6.88 17.44
CA HIS A 588 7.05 -6.41 16.24
C HIS A 588 7.48 -7.59 15.36
N GLY A 589 7.85 -7.31 14.11
CA GLY A 589 8.31 -8.31 13.15
C GLY A 589 7.19 -9.23 12.63
N PRO A 590 7.52 -10.36 11.99
CA PRO A 590 6.54 -11.27 11.38
C PRO A 590 5.45 -11.79 12.33
N GLY A 591 5.79 -11.99 13.61
CA GLY A 591 4.83 -12.40 14.64
C GLY A 591 3.74 -11.36 14.98
N SER A 592 3.93 -10.11 14.58
CA SER A 592 2.93 -9.05 14.79
C SER A 592 1.81 -9.03 13.74
N CYS A 593 2.01 -9.70 12.58
CA CYS A 593 1.11 -9.62 11.42
C CYS A 593 -0.33 -10.00 11.74
N LEU A 594 -0.54 -11.10 12.49
CA LEU A 594 -1.89 -11.54 12.86
C LEU A 594 -2.58 -10.50 13.76
N GLN A 595 -1.85 -9.95 14.74
CA GLN A 595 -2.39 -8.91 15.64
C GLN A 595 -2.74 -7.62 14.89
N ILE A 596 -1.89 -7.24 13.95
CA ILE A 596 -2.10 -6.04 13.14
C ILE A 596 -3.28 -6.22 12.19
N LEU A 597 -3.40 -7.39 11.55
CA LEU A 597 -4.55 -7.70 10.69
C LEU A 597 -5.87 -7.65 11.46
N VAL A 598 -5.90 -8.25 12.66
CA VAL A 598 -7.08 -8.20 13.55
C VAL A 598 -7.39 -6.75 13.93
N LYS A 599 -6.39 -5.95 14.32
CA LYS A 599 -6.57 -4.53 14.64
C LYS A 599 -7.10 -3.72 13.45
N PHE A 600 -6.63 -4.01 12.24
CA PHE A 600 -7.03 -3.31 11.03
C PHE A 600 -8.49 -3.59 10.62
N LEU A 601 -8.91 -4.85 10.72
CA LEU A 601 -10.31 -5.25 10.51
C LEU A 601 -11.22 -4.69 11.62
N LEU A 602 -10.76 -4.72 12.86
CA LEU A 602 -11.46 -4.15 14.00
C LEU A 602 -11.69 -2.65 13.83
N GLU A 603 -10.65 -1.91 13.40
CA GLU A 603 -10.75 -0.48 13.12
C GLU A 603 -11.69 -0.20 11.95
N THR A 604 -11.74 -1.07 10.94
CA THR A 604 -12.72 -0.98 9.86
C THR A 604 -14.15 -1.07 10.40
N HIS A 605 -14.45 -2.12 11.17
CA HIS A 605 -15.76 -2.29 11.81
C HIS A 605 -16.12 -1.09 12.70
N ASN A 606 -15.26 -0.74 13.65
CA ASN A 606 -15.51 0.33 14.61
C ASN A 606 -15.65 1.70 13.92
N SER A 607 -14.90 1.97 12.85
CA SER A 607 -15.03 3.22 12.09
C SER A 607 -16.40 3.39 11.43
N LEU A 608 -16.97 2.30 10.90
CA LEU A 608 -18.30 2.32 10.29
C LEU A 608 -19.39 2.50 11.35
N VAL A 609 -19.25 1.82 12.49
CA VAL A 609 -20.17 1.96 13.64
C VAL A 609 -20.13 3.39 14.18
N ARG A 610 -18.94 4.00 14.33
CA ARG A 610 -18.78 5.40 14.77
C ARG A 610 -19.48 6.37 13.82
N GLU A 611 -19.36 6.17 12.51
CA GLU A 611 -20.01 7.05 11.53
C GLU A 611 -21.54 6.93 11.56
N VAL A 612 -22.10 5.72 11.75
CA VAL A 612 -23.55 5.55 11.94
C VAL A 612 -24.05 6.22 13.22
N ARG A 613 -23.32 6.08 14.33
CA ARG A 613 -23.67 6.75 15.60
C ARG A 613 -23.72 8.27 15.40
N ARG A 614 -22.74 8.84 14.71
CA ARG A 614 -22.69 10.27 14.35
C ARG A 614 -23.92 10.72 13.56
N LEU A 615 -24.36 9.93 12.57
CA LEU A 615 -25.54 10.24 11.75
C LEU A 615 -26.87 10.12 12.50
N SER A 616 -26.94 9.24 13.51
CA SER A 616 -28.17 8.98 14.27
C SER A 616 -28.42 9.92 15.46
N HIS A 617 -27.49 10.83 15.77
CA HIS A 617 -27.48 11.68 16.97
C HIS A 617 -27.69 10.92 18.30
N HIS A 618 -27.49 9.59 18.31
CA HIS A 618 -27.62 8.76 19.51
C HIS A 618 -26.28 8.65 20.23
N ASP A 619 -26.26 9.15 21.46
CA ASP A 619 -25.12 9.16 22.37
C ASP A 619 -24.92 7.82 23.12
N ASN A 620 -25.20 6.69 22.44
CA ASN A 620 -24.99 5.35 23.01
C ASN A 620 -23.51 4.95 22.91
N SER A 621 -22.65 5.73 23.56
CA SER A 621 -21.21 5.43 23.77
C SER A 621 -20.99 4.10 24.53
N ALA A 622 -22.03 3.55 25.17
CA ALA A 622 -21.93 2.44 26.12
C ALA A 622 -22.11 1.02 25.56
N TYR A 623 -22.55 0.81 24.31
CA TYR A 623 -22.67 -0.56 23.78
C TYR A 623 -21.35 -1.03 23.17
N SER A 624 -20.56 -1.73 23.99
CA SER A 624 -19.32 -2.39 23.60
C SER A 624 -19.28 -3.87 23.98
N VAL A 625 -18.51 -4.65 23.22
CA VAL A 625 -18.37 -6.12 23.37
C VAL A 625 -16.89 -6.50 23.23
N PRO A 626 -16.37 -7.42 24.06
CA PRO A 626 -15.00 -7.91 23.92
C PRO A 626 -14.83 -8.80 22.69
N LEU A 627 -13.67 -8.73 22.03
CA LEU A 627 -13.33 -9.46 20.81
C LEU A 627 -13.56 -10.98 20.92
N GLU A 628 -13.32 -11.58 22.09
CA GLU A 628 -13.48 -13.03 22.31
C GLU A 628 -14.93 -13.51 22.26
N GLY A 629 -15.88 -12.61 22.53
CA GLY A 629 -17.30 -12.89 22.53
C GLY A 629 -18.01 -12.49 21.24
N VAL A 630 -17.28 -12.04 20.23
CA VAL A 630 -17.86 -11.52 18.98
C VAL A 630 -18.41 -12.66 18.14
N SER A 631 -19.68 -12.52 17.78
CA SER A 631 -20.36 -13.37 16.82
C SER A 631 -20.62 -12.63 15.50
N GLU A 632 -20.92 -13.37 14.43
CA GLU A 632 -21.26 -12.80 13.12
C GLU A 632 -22.41 -11.77 13.18
N THR A 633 -23.37 -11.96 14.08
CA THR A 633 -24.53 -11.05 14.23
C THR A 633 -24.14 -9.68 14.79
N GLN A 634 -23.02 -9.59 15.49
CA GLN A 634 -22.49 -8.34 16.05
C GLN A 634 -21.56 -7.60 15.07
N LEU A 635 -21.14 -8.27 13.98
CA LEU A 635 -20.30 -7.67 12.96
C LEU A 635 -21.11 -6.86 11.93
N THR A 636 -20.45 -5.89 11.32
CA THR A 636 -20.97 -5.11 10.19
C THR A 636 -20.77 -5.90 8.91
N LEU A 637 -21.56 -6.96 8.75
CA LEU A 637 -21.52 -7.83 7.59
C LEU A 637 -22.42 -7.23 6.50
N CYS A 638 -21.81 -6.88 5.38
CA CYS A 638 -22.50 -6.51 4.16
C CYS A 638 -21.67 -7.02 2.99
N HIS A 639 -22.22 -7.96 2.21
CA HIS A 639 -21.60 -8.43 0.98
C HIS A 639 -21.90 -7.41 -0.14
N PRO A 640 -20.91 -6.64 -0.62
CA PRO A 640 -21.17 -5.52 -1.52
C PRO A 640 -21.95 -5.92 -2.78
N GLU A 641 -21.56 -7.02 -3.41
CA GLU A 641 -22.15 -7.49 -4.66
C GLU A 641 -23.56 -8.08 -4.47
N ARG A 642 -23.79 -8.80 -3.36
CA ARG A 642 -25.05 -9.53 -3.12
C ARG A 642 -26.09 -8.72 -2.36
N GLU A 643 -25.67 -7.69 -1.63
CA GLU A 643 -26.53 -6.96 -0.70
C GLU A 643 -26.54 -5.44 -0.97
N LEU A 644 -25.37 -4.82 -1.21
CA LEU A 644 -25.31 -3.39 -1.53
C LEU A 644 -25.84 -3.13 -2.95
N LEU A 645 -25.43 -3.88 -3.97
CA LEU A 645 -25.87 -3.62 -5.35
C LEU A 645 -27.41 -3.73 -5.52
N PRO A 646 -28.09 -4.77 -5.00
CA PRO A 646 -29.56 -4.81 -5.06
C PRO A 646 -30.21 -3.63 -4.33
N LEU A 647 -29.62 -3.18 -3.21
CA LEU A 647 -30.07 -1.99 -2.50
C LEU A 647 -29.93 -0.73 -3.38
N VAL A 648 -28.78 -0.54 -4.02
CA VAL A 648 -28.54 0.60 -4.93
C VAL A 648 -29.53 0.58 -6.09
N LEU A 649 -29.76 -0.60 -6.70
CA LEU A 649 -30.72 -0.76 -7.80
C LEU A 649 -32.15 -0.44 -7.37
N SER A 650 -32.54 -0.76 -6.13
CA SER A 650 -33.87 -0.43 -5.61
C SER A 650 -34.11 1.07 -5.38
N HIS A 651 -33.03 1.86 -5.29
CA HIS A 651 -33.06 3.32 -5.14
C HIS A 651 -32.57 4.06 -6.41
N CYS A 652 -32.58 3.37 -7.55
CA CYS A 652 -32.31 3.93 -8.86
C CYS A 652 -33.63 4.43 -9.48
N HIS A 653 -33.72 5.73 -9.74
CA HIS A 653 -34.85 6.37 -10.40
C HIS A 653 -34.55 6.52 -11.89
N TYR A 654 -35.52 6.17 -12.73
CA TYR A 654 -35.44 6.34 -14.18
C TYR A 654 -36.32 7.50 -14.59
N THR A 655 -35.74 8.51 -15.21
CA THR A 655 -36.47 9.66 -15.76
C THR A 655 -36.51 9.56 -17.27
N LEU A 656 -37.71 9.60 -17.84
CA LEU A 656 -37.94 9.64 -19.28
C LEU A 656 -37.94 11.10 -19.72
N ARG A 657 -36.87 11.53 -20.41
CA ARG A 657 -36.84 12.88 -21.00
C ARG A 657 -37.62 12.87 -22.32
N THR A 658 -38.41 13.91 -22.56
CA THR A 658 -39.19 14.08 -23.79
C THR A 658 -38.23 14.11 -24.98
N ARG A 659 -38.22 13.03 -25.79
CA ARG A 659 -37.21 12.60 -26.77
C ARG A 659 -36.15 11.63 -26.21
N ARG A 660 -36.57 10.36 -26.13
CA ARG A 660 -35.82 9.08 -26.26
C ARG A 660 -34.79 8.66 -25.20
N GLU A 661 -34.26 9.54 -24.35
CA GLU A 661 -33.28 9.09 -23.33
C GLU A 661 -33.92 8.82 -21.96
N THR A 662 -33.65 7.63 -21.42
CA THR A 662 -33.91 7.28 -20.02
C THR A 662 -32.65 7.61 -19.21
N ASP A 663 -32.72 8.63 -18.38
CA ASP A 663 -31.63 9.01 -17.49
C ASP A 663 -31.82 8.33 -16.12
N SER A 664 -30.76 7.69 -15.60
CA SER A 664 -30.80 7.00 -14.32
C SER A 664 -30.17 7.87 -13.24
N SER A 665 -30.86 8.10 -12.12
CA SER A 665 -30.35 8.83 -10.96
C SER A 665 -30.46 7.98 -9.70
N TYR A 666 -29.43 8.02 -8.84
CA TYR A 666 -29.41 7.25 -7.60
C TYR A 666 -29.73 8.16 -6.42
N ASN A 667 -30.67 7.77 -5.57
CA ASN A 667 -30.88 8.49 -4.31
C ASN A 667 -29.84 8.06 -3.28
N LEU A 668 -28.67 8.70 -3.30
CA LEU A 668 -27.55 8.35 -2.41
C LEU A 668 -27.90 8.47 -0.92
N MET A 669 -28.78 9.41 -0.55
CA MET A 669 -29.22 9.60 0.83
C MET A 669 -30.04 8.41 1.33
N ASP A 670 -30.98 7.92 0.52
CA ASP A 670 -31.77 6.73 0.86
C ASP A 670 -30.90 5.47 0.90
N ILE A 671 -29.98 5.33 -0.06
CA ILE A 671 -29.02 4.21 -0.08
C ILE A 671 -28.20 4.20 1.21
N GLN A 672 -27.67 5.35 1.62
CA GLN A 672 -26.94 5.48 2.87
C GLN A 672 -27.83 5.15 4.09
N ALA A 673 -29.06 5.66 4.13
CA ALA A 673 -29.99 5.40 5.23
C ALA A 673 -30.34 3.90 5.34
N GLN A 674 -30.54 3.23 4.22
CA GLN A 674 -30.82 1.79 4.20
C GLN A 674 -29.59 0.95 4.54
N LEU A 675 -28.41 1.34 4.05
CA LEU A 675 -27.13 0.71 4.43
C LEU A 675 -26.96 0.78 5.95
N ALA A 676 -27.13 1.98 6.53
CA ALA A 676 -27.07 2.19 7.97
C ALA A 676 -28.10 1.31 8.70
N ARG A 677 -29.37 1.40 8.31
CA ARG A 677 -30.48 0.70 8.98
C ARG A 677 -30.36 -0.82 8.93
N ARG A 678 -29.96 -1.40 7.80
CA ARG A 678 -29.98 -2.86 7.59
C ARG A 678 -28.75 -3.56 8.14
N PHE A 679 -27.57 -2.95 8.00
CA PHE A 679 -26.30 -3.65 8.24
C PHE A 679 -25.48 -3.11 9.41
N LEU A 680 -25.73 -1.88 9.85
CA LEU A 680 -24.87 -1.18 10.81
C LEU A 680 -25.59 -0.70 12.08
N ALA A 681 -26.90 -0.50 12.01
CA ALA A 681 -27.69 -0.05 13.15
C ALA A 681 -27.67 -1.08 14.28
N GLY A 682 -27.44 -0.59 15.51
CA GLY A 682 -27.42 -1.43 16.71
C GLY A 682 -26.16 -2.30 16.88
N LYS A 683 -25.12 -2.14 16.04
CA LYS A 683 -23.86 -2.88 16.19
C LYS A 683 -23.01 -2.32 17.34
N PRO A 684 -22.35 -3.19 18.15
CA PRO A 684 -21.50 -2.76 19.24
C PRO A 684 -20.20 -2.14 18.73
N SER A 685 -19.50 -1.41 19.59
CA SER A 685 -18.08 -1.16 19.40
C SER A 685 -17.32 -2.36 19.93
N ILE A 686 -16.38 -2.92 19.18
CA ILE A 686 -15.64 -4.09 19.64
C ILE A 686 -14.34 -3.63 20.30
N GLU A 687 -14.13 -4.10 21.53
CA GLU A 687 -12.93 -3.83 22.33
C GLU A 687 -11.99 -5.03 22.28
N ALA A 688 -10.69 -4.78 22.10
CA ALA A 688 -9.68 -5.84 22.05
C ALA A 688 -8.57 -5.58 23.07
N ASP A 689 -8.49 -6.41 24.12
CA ASP A 689 -7.33 -6.45 25.02
C ASP A 689 -6.22 -7.31 24.40
N THR A 690 -5.54 -6.73 23.41
CA THR A 690 -4.44 -7.40 22.72
C THR A 690 -3.22 -7.64 23.63
N SER A 691 -3.17 -7.07 24.84
CA SER A 691 -2.06 -7.27 25.79
C SER A 691 -2.07 -8.66 26.45
N ARG A 692 -3.20 -9.38 26.37
CA ARG A 692 -3.41 -10.69 26.99
C ARG A 692 -2.68 -11.84 26.30
N TYR A 693 -2.34 -11.68 25.02
CA TYR A 693 -1.77 -12.73 24.16
C TYR A 693 -0.23 -12.70 24.06
N LEU A 694 0.42 -11.83 24.84
CA LEU A 694 1.88 -11.70 24.87
C LEU A 694 2.49 -12.63 25.92
N ASN A 695 3.52 -13.39 25.54
CA ASN A 695 4.29 -14.24 26.45
C ASN A 695 5.03 -13.39 27.50
N ARG A 696 4.48 -13.27 28.72
CA ARG A 696 5.01 -12.37 29.77
C ARG A 696 6.37 -12.74 30.35
N TYR A 697 6.76 -14.01 30.28
CA TYR A 697 8.11 -14.40 30.68
C TYR A 697 9.18 -13.73 29.80
N GLN A 698 8.81 -13.36 28.57
CA GLN A 698 9.66 -12.66 27.60
C GLN A 698 9.44 -11.13 27.61
N GLN A 699 8.59 -10.59 28.51
CA GLN A 699 8.44 -9.13 28.66
C GLN A 699 9.68 -8.54 29.34
N ASP A 700 10.16 -7.44 28.77
CA ASP A 700 11.16 -6.57 29.41
C ASP A 700 10.66 -6.17 30.80
N PHE A 701 11.50 -6.39 31.81
CA PHE A 701 11.18 -6.09 33.20
C PHE A 701 11.00 -4.58 33.44
N SER A 702 11.55 -3.72 32.57
CA SER A 702 11.31 -2.28 32.60
C SER A 702 9.81 -1.94 32.46
N VAL A 703 9.07 -2.67 31.63
CA VAL A 703 7.61 -2.52 31.48
C VAL A 703 6.87 -2.93 32.76
N VAL A 704 7.33 -3.98 33.43
CA VAL A 704 6.74 -4.44 34.70
C VAL A 704 6.91 -3.37 35.78
N LEU A 705 8.08 -2.75 35.87
CA LEU A 705 8.33 -1.67 36.82
C LEU A 705 7.44 -0.46 36.54
N ASP A 706 7.27 -0.07 35.28
CA ASP A 706 6.41 1.06 34.90
C ASP A 706 4.93 0.79 35.19
N GLU A 707 4.45 -0.45 34.98
CA GLU A 707 3.08 -0.86 35.37
C GLU A 707 2.86 -0.77 36.88
N VAL A 708 3.86 -1.15 37.70
CA VAL A 708 3.79 -1.03 39.16
C VAL A 708 3.79 0.43 39.58
N ARG A 709 4.71 1.25 39.04
CA ARG A 709 4.80 2.70 39.31
C ARG A 709 3.50 3.44 38.94
N ALA A 710 2.81 3.02 37.89
CA ALA A 710 1.54 3.61 37.47
C ALA A 710 0.37 3.28 38.41
N LYS A 711 0.44 2.16 39.15
CA LYS A 711 -0.66 1.66 39.99
C LYS A 711 -0.45 1.89 41.49
N ILE A 712 0.80 1.83 41.95
CA ILE A 712 1.18 1.94 43.35
C ILE A 712 2.24 3.06 43.44
N PRO A 713 1.97 4.17 44.13
CA PRO A 713 2.98 5.19 44.41
C PRO A 713 4.22 4.54 45.04
N GLN A 714 5.39 4.79 44.45
CA GLN A 714 6.64 4.21 44.92
C GLN A 714 7.44 5.26 45.69
N GLU A 715 8.00 4.87 46.84
CA GLU A 715 8.83 5.71 47.70
C GLU A 715 10.21 5.08 47.91
N SER A 716 11.23 5.93 48.04
CA SER A 716 12.61 5.50 48.24
C SER A 716 12.80 4.80 49.60
N LEU A 717 13.66 3.78 49.61
CA LEU A 717 14.01 3.10 50.86
C LEU A 717 14.79 4.02 51.79
N LYS A 718 14.43 4.04 53.07
CA LYS A 718 15.22 4.72 54.11
C LYS A 718 16.63 4.11 54.17
N GLY A 719 17.66 4.95 54.30
CA GLY A 719 19.05 4.49 54.35
C GLY A 719 19.33 3.43 55.43
N SER A 720 18.61 3.47 56.55
CA SER A 720 18.69 2.44 57.61
C SER A 720 18.22 1.07 57.14
N VAL A 721 17.13 1.02 56.36
CA VAL A 721 16.57 -0.23 55.80
C VAL A 721 17.52 -0.76 54.73
N SER A 722 18.00 0.09 53.82
CA SER A 722 18.98 -0.29 52.79
C SER A 722 20.26 -0.88 53.40
N CYS A 723 20.76 -0.29 54.50
CA CYS A 723 21.91 -0.80 55.23
C CYS A 723 21.60 -2.13 55.92
N ALA A 724 20.42 -2.27 56.55
CA ALA A 724 19.97 -3.54 57.14
C ALA A 724 19.88 -4.66 56.08
N MET A 725 19.42 -4.35 54.87
CA MET A 725 19.37 -5.32 53.77
C MET A 725 20.76 -5.80 53.34
N ARG A 726 21.68 -4.86 53.08
CA ARG A 726 23.07 -5.19 52.67
C ARG A 726 23.82 -5.96 53.76
N THR A 727 23.59 -5.61 55.03
CA THR A 727 24.24 -6.29 56.17
C THR A 727 23.64 -7.66 56.48
N GLY A 728 22.34 -7.83 56.27
CA GLY A 728 21.59 -9.06 56.49
C GLY A 728 21.77 -10.11 55.39
N LEU A 729 21.92 -9.71 54.12
CA LEU A 729 22.10 -10.62 52.98
C LEU A 729 23.55 -10.67 52.50
N ARG A 730 24.39 -11.45 53.19
CA ARG A 730 25.81 -11.64 52.83
C ARG A 730 26.06 -12.80 51.87
N SER A 731 25.12 -13.73 51.76
CA SER A 731 25.22 -14.85 50.81
C SER A 731 24.68 -14.45 49.43
N TYR A 732 25.44 -14.75 48.38
CA TYR A 732 25.00 -14.54 47.00
C TYR A 732 23.73 -15.33 46.66
N THR A 733 23.57 -16.54 47.22
CA THR A 733 22.37 -17.37 47.02
C THR A 733 21.15 -16.68 47.62
N ASP A 734 21.24 -16.22 48.87
CA ASP A 734 20.14 -15.55 49.57
C ASP A 734 19.73 -14.25 48.85
N VAL A 735 20.69 -13.50 48.29
CA VAL A 735 20.39 -12.32 47.46
C VAL A 735 19.69 -12.72 46.16
N CYS A 736 20.12 -13.79 45.50
CA CYS A 736 19.45 -14.29 44.29
C CYS A 736 18.02 -14.73 44.59
N ASP A 737 17.80 -15.43 45.69
CA ASP A 737 16.48 -15.88 46.13
C ASP A 737 15.59 -14.67 46.49
N ALA A 738 16.15 -13.64 47.13
CA ALA A 738 15.44 -12.39 47.41
C ALA A 738 15.04 -11.64 46.12
N VAL A 739 15.96 -11.50 45.16
CA VAL A 739 15.66 -10.89 43.85
C VAL A 739 14.54 -11.66 43.16
N PHE A 740 14.65 -12.99 43.10
CA PHE A 740 13.67 -13.85 42.45
C PHE A 740 12.27 -13.72 43.08
N ALA A 741 12.19 -13.72 44.42
CA ALA A 741 10.93 -13.55 45.13
C ALA A 741 10.28 -12.19 44.86
N VAL A 742 11.07 -11.11 44.88
CA VAL A 742 10.58 -9.75 44.61
C VAL A 742 10.18 -9.59 43.15
N GLU A 743 10.90 -10.18 42.19
CA GLU A 743 10.53 -10.16 40.76
C GLU A 743 9.17 -10.82 40.50
N ILE A 744 8.91 -11.96 41.15
CA ILE A 744 7.60 -12.62 41.09
C ILE A 744 6.54 -11.67 41.66
N GLY A 745 6.77 -11.11 42.85
CA GLY A 745 5.86 -10.16 43.48
C GLY A 745 5.50 -8.97 42.59
N LEU A 746 6.50 -8.32 41.99
CA LEU A 746 6.32 -7.17 41.10
C LEU A 746 5.50 -7.51 39.85
N ARG A 747 5.70 -8.70 39.27
CA ARG A 747 4.90 -9.16 38.10
C ARG A 747 3.42 -9.33 38.44
N PHE A 748 3.08 -9.70 39.67
CA PHE A 748 1.68 -9.75 40.13
C PHE A 748 1.14 -8.35 40.45
N LEU A 749 1.88 -7.55 41.21
CA LEU A 749 1.50 -6.18 41.58
C LEU A 749 1.23 -5.29 40.35
N GLY A 750 2.03 -5.44 39.29
CA GLY A 750 1.83 -4.73 38.02
C GLY A 750 0.45 -4.97 37.40
N LYS A 751 -0.23 -6.09 37.72
CA LYS A 751 -1.62 -6.35 37.29
C LYS A 751 -2.66 -6.11 38.36
N THR A 752 -2.48 -6.66 39.56
CA THR A 752 -3.51 -6.65 40.59
C THR A 752 -3.58 -5.34 41.37
N SER A 753 -2.55 -4.48 41.26
CA SER A 753 -2.29 -3.41 42.21
C SER A 753 -2.07 -3.96 43.64
N GLY A 754 -1.92 -3.07 44.61
CA GLY A 754 -1.72 -3.39 46.01
C GLY A 754 -1.86 -2.15 46.90
N VAL A 755 -2.07 -2.37 48.20
CA VAL A 755 -2.14 -1.27 49.18
C VAL A 755 -0.71 -0.81 49.48
N PRO A 756 -0.32 0.46 49.20
CA PRO A 756 1.07 0.93 49.31
C PRO A 756 1.73 0.59 50.66
N GLN A 757 0.98 0.76 51.74
CA GLN A 757 1.43 0.56 53.11
C GLN A 757 1.52 -0.91 53.56
N ALA A 758 1.03 -1.87 52.76
CA ALA A 758 1.05 -3.28 53.15
C ALA A 758 2.50 -3.83 53.19
N PRO A 759 2.84 -4.72 54.14
CA PRO A 759 4.17 -5.33 54.19
C PRO A 759 4.47 -6.18 52.95
N LEU A 760 5.64 -5.98 52.35
CA LEU A 760 6.07 -6.72 51.15
C LEU A 760 6.20 -8.21 51.44
N LEU A 761 6.78 -8.56 52.60
CA LEU A 761 6.91 -9.95 53.02
C LEU A 761 5.55 -10.65 53.14
N SER A 762 4.59 -10.03 53.84
CA SER A 762 3.24 -10.58 54.01
C SER A 762 2.54 -10.80 52.66
N TYR A 763 2.70 -9.87 51.72
CA TYR A 763 2.21 -10.07 50.36
C TYR A 763 2.81 -11.31 49.68
N LEU A 764 4.14 -11.48 49.73
CA LEU A 764 4.80 -12.65 49.14
C LEU A 764 4.43 -13.96 49.85
N THR A 765 4.38 -13.98 51.19
CA THR A 765 4.17 -15.21 51.96
C THR A 765 2.70 -15.59 52.10
N GLU A 766 1.82 -14.63 52.34
CA GLU A 766 0.41 -14.88 52.67
C GLU A 766 -0.50 -14.74 51.44
N SER A 767 -0.24 -13.77 50.55
CA SER A 767 -1.05 -13.57 49.34
C SER A 767 -0.59 -14.46 48.19
N LEU A 768 0.71 -14.47 47.90
CA LEU A 768 1.29 -15.32 46.83
C LEU A 768 1.68 -16.72 47.29
N LYS A 769 1.54 -17.03 48.59
CA LYS A 769 1.83 -18.36 49.17
C LYS A 769 3.28 -18.83 48.94
N MET A 770 4.23 -17.91 48.85
CA MET A 770 5.66 -18.21 48.61
C MET A 770 6.46 -18.52 49.89
N GLY A 771 5.79 -18.60 51.05
CA GLY A 771 6.45 -18.82 52.35
C GLY A 771 7.51 -19.94 52.40
N PRO A 772 7.25 -21.14 51.87
CA PRO A 772 8.22 -22.24 51.88
C PRO A 772 9.49 -21.99 51.03
N GLN A 773 9.44 -21.05 50.09
CA GLN A 773 10.53 -20.74 49.16
C GLN A 773 11.40 -19.57 49.63
N ILE A 774 10.97 -18.86 50.69
CA ILE A 774 11.67 -17.70 51.23
C ILE A 774 12.41 -18.14 52.49
N SER A 775 13.74 -18.05 52.47
CA SER A 775 14.57 -18.38 53.64
C SER A 775 14.33 -17.40 54.79
N SER A 776 14.67 -17.80 56.01
CA SER A 776 14.53 -16.95 57.20
C SER A 776 15.40 -15.69 57.12
N SER A 777 16.56 -15.74 56.47
CA SER A 777 17.42 -14.59 56.21
C SER A 777 16.77 -13.58 55.27
N VAL A 778 16.18 -14.05 54.17
CA VAL A 778 15.46 -13.21 53.20
C VAL A 778 14.18 -12.64 53.82
N ALA A 779 13.43 -13.44 54.57
CA ALA A 779 12.22 -12.99 55.25
C ALA A 779 12.51 -11.85 56.25
N LYS A 780 13.57 -12.00 57.06
CA LYS A 780 13.97 -10.96 58.02
C LYS A 780 14.25 -9.63 57.36
N VAL A 781 14.90 -9.65 56.19
CA VAL A 781 15.29 -8.44 55.46
C VAL A 781 14.13 -7.80 54.72
N LEU A 782 13.28 -8.60 54.05
CA LEU A 782 12.09 -8.08 53.35
C LEU A 782 10.97 -7.63 54.29
N GLY A 783 10.99 -8.06 55.56
CA GLY A 783 9.99 -7.69 56.56
C GLY A 783 9.95 -6.20 56.90
N GLU A 784 11.03 -5.47 56.63
CA GLU A 784 11.10 -4.01 56.84
C GLU A 784 10.60 -3.20 55.62
N SER A 785 10.31 -3.86 54.49
CA SER A 785 9.79 -3.23 53.27
C SER A 785 8.27 -3.30 53.16
N ARG A 786 7.69 -2.29 52.51
CA ARG A 786 6.27 -2.17 52.17
C ARG A 786 6.09 -2.22 50.65
N LEU A 787 4.86 -2.34 50.16
CA LEU A 787 4.58 -2.40 48.73
C LEU A 787 4.97 -1.12 47.98
N GLU A 788 4.93 0.05 48.64
CA GLU A 788 5.45 1.32 48.12
C GLU A 788 6.97 1.33 47.94
N HIS A 789 7.70 0.41 48.60
CA HIS A 789 9.16 0.29 48.44
C HIS A 789 9.57 -0.79 47.43
N SER A 790 8.63 -1.45 46.75
CA SER A 790 8.90 -2.70 46.01
C SER A 790 9.89 -2.52 44.86
N THR A 791 9.75 -1.46 44.07
CA THR A 791 10.63 -1.18 42.93
C THR A 791 12.06 -0.83 43.38
N PHE A 792 12.19 0.00 44.42
CA PHE A 792 13.48 0.34 45.04
C PHE A 792 14.12 -0.85 45.75
N THR A 793 13.33 -1.73 46.36
CA THR A 793 13.81 -2.98 46.95
C THR A 793 14.41 -3.90 45.88
N TRP A 794 13.73 -4.03 44.73
CA TRP A 794 14.27 -4.79 43.60
C TRP A 794 15.58 -4.18 43.09
N GLN A 795 15.62 -2.87 42.84
CA GLN A 795 16.81 -2.15 42.35
C GLN A 795 18.01 -2.31 43.30
N LEU A 796 17.77 -2.20 44.61
CA LEU A 796 18.80 -2.41 45.63
C LEU A 796 19.34 -3.84 45.62
N LEU A 797 18.45 -4.84 45.57
CA LEU A 797 18.85 -6.25 45.61
C LEU A 797 19.60 -6.67 44.34
N THR A 798 19.21 -6.20 43.16
CA THR A 798 19.89 -6.51 41.89
C THR A 798 21.25 -5.82 41.78
N SER A 799 21.37 -4.58 42.25
CA SER A 799 22.66 -3.89 42.38
C SER A 799 23.55 -4.59 43.40
N TRP A 800 23.03 -4.94 44.58
CA TRP A 800 23.77 -5.67 45.61
C TRP A 800 24.24 -7.05 45.16
N LYS A 801 23.41 -7.78 44.40
CA LYS A 801 23.79 -9.04 43.74
C LYS A 801 25.03 -8.85 42.88
N SER A 802 25.07 -7.76 42.11
CA SER A 802 26.17 -7.43 41.20
C SER A 802 27.42 -7.01 41.96
N GLU A 803 27.28 -6.30 43.08
CA GLU A 803 28.40 -5.95 43.96
C GLU A 803 29.04 -7.15 44.65
N LEU A 804 28.23 -8.16 45.02
CA LEU A 804 28.72 -9.42 45.56
C LEU A 804 29.43 -10.28 44.50
N MET A 805 29.02 -10.19 43.23
CA MET A 805 29.79 -10.80 42.13
C MET A 805 31.16 -10.13 42.01
N LEU A 806 31.18 -8.81 42.03
CA LEU A 806 32.42 -8.03 41.93
C LEU A 806 33.38 -8.34 43.10
N SER A 807 32.88 -8.47 44.33
CA SER A 807 33.72 -8.83 45.50
C SER A 807 34.30 -10.24 45.44
N ARG A 808 33.71 -11.13 44.63
CA ARG A 808 34.18 -12.50 44.36
C ARG A 808 35.06 -12.60 43.11
N GLY A 809 35.41 -11.47 42.48
CA GLY A 809 36.19 -11.44 41.24
C GLY A 809 35.42 -11.89 40.00
N GLN A 810 34.08 -11.90 40.05
CA GLN A 810 33.21 -12.20 38.90
C GLN A 810 32.71 -10.90 38.26
N ASP A 811 32.60 -10.86 36.92
CA ASP A 811 32.08 -9.69 36.22
C ASP A 811 30.53 -9.71 36.18
N PRO A 812 29.83 -8.77 36.86
CA PRO A 812 28.38 -8.71 36.82
C PRO A 812 27.82 -8.34 35.44
N PHE A 813 28.63 -7.77 34.55
CA PHE A 813 28.20 -7.25 33.26
C PHE A 813 28.67 -8.09 32.07
N GLN A 814 29.08 -9.34 32.27
CA GLN A 814 29.56 -10.23 31.20
C GLN A 814 28.57 -10.37 30.02
N ARG A 815 27.26 -10.23 30.30
CA ARG A 815 26.18 -10.34 29.29
C ARG A 815 25.89 -9.03 28.54
N LEU A 816 26.52 -7.91 28.92
CA LEU A 816 26.38 -6.66 28.17
C LEU A 816 26.96 -6.83 26.76
N PRO A 817 26.41 -6.17 25.74
CA PRO A 817 27.07 -6.08 24.43
C PRO A 817 28.48 -5.50 24.60
N SER A 818 29.43 -5.93 23.76
CA SER A 818 30.83 -5.45 23.83
C SER A 818 30.95 -3.93 23.68
N GLU A 819 29.97 -3.29 23.06
CA GLU A 819 29.86 -1.83 22.91
C GLU A 819 29.68 -1.09 24.24
N PHE A 820 29.16 -1.74 25.29
CA PHE A 820 28.95 -1.17 26.64
C PHE A 820 30.03 -1.55 27.66
N GLN A 821 31.14 -2.13 27.19
CA GLN A 821 32.22 -2.65 28.04
C GLN A 821 33.56 -1.91 27.87
N GLN A 822 33.53 -0.67 27.37
CA GLN A 822 34.75 0.14 27.21
C GLN A 822 35.34 0.53 28.57
N LYS A 823 36.66 0.70 28.61
CA LYS A 823 37.40 1.08 29.82
C LYS A 823 37.55 2.60 29.91
N LEU A 824 37.49 3.11 31.14
CA LEU A 824 37.78 4.53 31.42
C LEU A 824 39.29 4.79 31.26
N SER A 825 39.65 5.93 30.68
CA SER A 825 41.03 6.42 30.65
C SER A 825 41.51 6.86 32.03
N GLU A 826 42.82 7.06 32.21
CA GLU A 826 43.38 7.52 33.49
C GLU A 826 42.99 8.98 33.81
N GLU A 827 42.83 9.81 32.79
CA GLU A 827 42.29 11.17 32.91
C GLU A 827 40.82 11.14 33.37
N GLU A 828 39.97 10.35 32.72
CA GLU A 828 38.54 10.20 33.07
C GLU A 828 38.37 9.64 34.49
N ARG A 829 39.21 8.69 34.88
CA ARG A 829 39.24 8.16 36.26
C ARG A 829 39.61 9.25 37.27
N ARG A 830 40.44 10.22 36.93
CA ARG A 830 40.78 11.31 37.84
C ARG A 830 39.60 12.26 38.02
N GLU A 831 38.94 12.62 36.92
CA GLU A 831 37.76 13.49 36.91
C GLU A 831 36.58 12.85 37.67
N LEU A 832 36.34 11.56 37.45
CA LEU A 832 35.30 10.82 38.17
C LEU A 832 35.53 10.76 39.68
N ARG A 833 36.78 10.72 40.17
CA ARG A 833 37.05 10.80 41.63
C ARG A 833 36.63 12.14 42.22
N VAL A 834 36.81 13.23 41.47
CA VAL A 834 36.37 14.57 41.89
C VAL A 834 34.85 14.60 41.94
N PHE A 835 34.18 14.10 40.90
CA PHE A 835 32.73 13.98 40.84
C PHE A 835 32.15 13.13 41.99
N PHE A 836 32.71 11.95 42.25
CA PHE A 836 32.26 11.06 43.33
C PHE A 836 32.35 11.71 44.72
N SER A 837 33.27 12.66 44.92
CA SER A 837 33.40 13.37 46.19
C SER A 837 32.27 14.39 46.44
N GLY A 838 31.55 14.80 45.39
CA GLY A 838 30.51 15.83 45.44
C GLY A 838 29.09 15.35 45.12
N THR A 839 28.88 14.05 44.90
CA THR A 839 27.59 13.47 44.50
C THR A 839 27.13 12.35 45.43
N ASP A 840 25.86 11.94 45.30
CA ASP A 840 25.32 10.77 46.00
C ASP A 840 25.68 9.48 45.23
N ILE A 841 26.75 8.83 45.66
CA ILE A 841 27.28 7.60 45.04
C ILE A 841 26.29 6.44 45.16
N ASP A 842 25.47 6.40 46.21
CA ASP A 842 24.49 5.33 46.40
C ASP A 842 23.38 5.44 45.34
N ILE A 843 22.82 6.63 45.11
CA ILE A 843 21.82 6.85 44.06
C ILE A 843 22.44 6.60 42.68
N LEU A 844 23.64 7.15 42.41
CA LEU A 844 24.35 6.96 41.15
C LEU A 844 24.56 5.48 40.82
N SER A 845 25.01 4.69 41.80
CA SER A 845 25.31 3.27 41.61
C SER A 845 24.03 2.46 41.37
N LEU A 846 22.89 2.85 41.95
CA LEU A 846 21.62 2.16 41.76
C LEU A 846 20.99 2.48 40.39
N GLU A 847 20.99 3.75 39.99
CA GLU A 847 20.39 4.19 38.73
C GLU A 847 21.19 3.74 37.52
N LEU A 848 22.53 3.90 37.58
CA LEU A 848 23.40 3.43 36.50
C LEU A 848 23.33 1.90 36.35
N HIS A 849 23.19 1.15 37.46
CA HIS A 849 22.99 -0.30 37.42
C HIS A 849 21.68 -0.69 36.73
N GLU A 850 20.57 -0.04 37.07
CA GLU A 850 19.26 -0.31 36.46
C GLU A 850 19.30 -0.04 34.95
N ILE A 851 19.92 1.06 34.52
CA ILE A 851 20.10 1.40 33.10
C ILE A 851 20.89 0.30 32.39
N LEU A 852 22.04 -0.08 32.94
CA LEU A 852 22.90 -1.13 32.37
C LEU A 852 22.22 -2.50 32.36
N LEU A 853 21.27 -2.78 33.25
CA LEU A 853 20.57 -4.06 33.27
C LEU A 853 19.38 -4.10 32.30
N LEU A 854 18.62 -3.01 32.20
CA LEU A 854 17.31 -3.00 31.53
C LEU A 854 17.30 -2.29 30.18
N LYS A 855 18.19 -1.32 29.92
CA LYS A 855 18.09 -0.44 28.74
C LYS A 855 19.19 -0.63 27.71
N THR A 856 20.19 -1.47 27.97
CA THR A 856 21.37 -1.66 27.09
C THR A 856 21.39 -3.01 26.34
N ASN A 857 20.33 -3.83 26.46
CA ASN A 857 20.27 -5.13 25.78
C ASN A 857 19.74 -5.01 24.34
N THR A 858 20.63 -5.22 23.36
CA THR A 858 20.34 -5.12 21.92
C THR A 858 19.56 -6.29 21.32
N GLN A 859 19.34 -7.39 22.06
CA GLN A 859 18.54 -8.53 21.57
C GLN A 859 17.01 -8.29 21.62
N ALA A 860 16.58 -7.23 22.30
CA ALA A 860 15.18 -6.80 22.28
C ALA A 860 15.03 -5.70 21.23
N PHE A 861 14.33 -6.00 20.14
CA PHE A 861 13.89 -5.04 19.12
C PHE A 861 12.94 -3.99 19.74
N SER A 862 13.49 -3.04 20.48
CA SER A 862 12.75 -1.93 21.08
C SER A 862 13.35 -0.60 20.65
N ASP A 863 12.50 0.30 20.18
CA ASP A 863 12.82 1.72 19.90
C ASP A 863 13.16 2.52 21.18
N GLN A 864 13.36 1.84 22.32
CA GLN A 864 13.60 2.44 23.65
C GLN A 864 14.95 2.05 24.28
N ALA A 865 15.77 1.26 23.57
CA ALA A 865 17.11 0.91 24.05
C ALA A 865 18.03 2.15 24.04
N TYR A 866 18.83 2.30 25.08
CA TYR A 866 19.81 3.38 25.17
C TYR A 866 21.03 3.02 24.32
N LEU A 867 21.65 4.01 23.69
CA LEU A 867 22.77 3.80 22.78
C LEU A 867 24.12 4.03 23.50
N PRO A 868 25.19 3.30 23.15
CA PRO A 868 26.46 3.34 23.88
C PRO A 868 27.18 4.70 23.85
N HIS A 869 26.96 5.51 22.81
CA HIS A 869 27.58 6.83 22.65
C HIS A 869 26.79 7.97 23.33
N TRP A 870 25.67 7.66 24.01
CA TRP A 870 24.93 8.68 24.77
C TRP A 870 25.71 9.07 26.02
N ASP A 871 25.71 10.36 26.35
CA ASP A 871 26.36 10.87 27.54
C ASP A 871 25.63 10.37 28.80
N ILE A 872 26.39 9.98 29.82
CA ILE A 872 25.81 9.39 31.05
C ILE A 872 25.01 10.45 31.82
N ARG A 873 25.42 11.72 31.78
CA ARG A 873 24.76 12.84 32.48
C ARG A 873 23.30 12.99 32.04
N SER A 874 23.07 13.32 30.77
CA SER A 874 21.74 13.58 30.21
C SER A 874 20.90 12.30 30.20
N THR A 875 21.54 11.14 30.05
CA THR A 875 20.85 9.85 30.17
C THR A 875 20.28 9.65 31.57
N LEU A 876 21.07 9.89 32.62
CA LEU A 876 20.62 9.76 34.01
C LEU A 876 19.52 10.77 34.33
N ASP A 877 19.68 12.02 33.90
CA ASP A 877 18.70 13.08 34.15
C ASP A 877 17.34 12.75 33.52
N ASN A 878 17.33 12.40 32.24
CA ASN A 878 16.13 11.95 31.54
C ASN A 878 15.52 10.67 32.13
N HIS A 879 16.35 9.77 32.66
CA HIS A 879 15.87 8.53 33.29
C HIS A 879 15.18 8.81 34.64
N LEU A 880 15.74 9.72 35.44
CA LEU A 880 15.16 10.17 36.71
C LEU A 880 13.84 10.94 36.49
N ASP A 881 13.79 11.81 35.49
CA ASP A 881 12.58 12.54 35.10
C ASP A 881 11.44 11.61 34.70
N LYS A 882 11.74 10.57 33.92
CA LYS A 882 10.76 9.52 33.56
C LYS A 882 10.22 8.78 34.79
N LYS A 883 11.05 8.58 35.82
CA LYS A 883 10.64 7.99 37.11
C LYS A 883 9.97 9.00 38.05
N ARG A 884 9.90 10.29 37.68
CA ARG A 884 9.42 11.40 38.53
C ARG A 884 10.21 11.52 39.83
N LEU A 885 11.51 11.25 39.77
CA LEU A 885 12.44 11.41 40.89
C LEU A 885 13.12 12.78 40.84
N PRO A 886 13.53 13.35 41.98
CA PRO A 886 14.26 14.61 41.99
C PRO A 886 15.62 14.46 41.28
N PRO A 887 16.13 15.55 40.66
CA PRO A 887 17.43 15.53 40.01
C PRO A 887 18.54 15.21 41.03
N MET A 888 19.57 14.50 40.57
CA MET A 888 20.66 14.04 41.43
C MET A 888 21.58 15.20 41.81
N PRO A 889 21.92 15.38 43.10
CA PRO A 889 22.85 16.42 43.53
C PRO A 889 24.23 16.27 42.89
N GLY A 890 24.74 17.36 42.30
CA GLY A 890 26.08 17.41 41.72
C GLY A 890 26.21 16.77 40.33
N LEU A 891 25.12 16.32 39.69
CA LEU A 891 25.13 15.72 38.35
C LEU A 891 25.75 16.67 37.29
N ASP A 892 25.60 17.98 37.46
CA ASP A 892 26.23 19.05 36.66
C ASP A 892 27.76 19.09 36.74
N SER A 893 28.39 18.26 37.57
CA SER A 893 29.85 18.12 37.64
C SER A 893 30.39 16.84 36.98
N LEU A 894 29.52 15.96 36.48
CA LEU A 894 29.91 14.78 35.69
C LEU A 894 30.29 15.18 34.25
N PRO A 895 31.51 14.94 33.75
CA PRO A 895 31.90 15.37 32.40
C PRO A 895 30.97 14.82 31.30
N GLU A 896 30.58 15.68 30.34
CA GLU A 896 29.69 15.32 29.22
C GLU A 896 30.36 14.34 28.23
N ASP A 897 31.69 14.27 28.27
CA ASP A 897 32.49 13.40 27.41
C ASP A 897 32.44 11.91 27.83
N ILE A 898 31.89 11.61 29.02
CA ILE A 898 31.75 10.23 29.51
C ILE A 898 30.43 9.63 29.02
N THR A 899 30.53 8.68 28.10
CA THR A 899 29.40 8.00 27.45
C THR A 899 29.05 6.64 28.08
N LEU A 900 27.84 6.14 27.79
CA LEU A 900 27.32 4.89 28.35
C LEU A 900 28.15 3.65 28.00
N ASP A 901 28.95 3.70 26.93
CA ASP A 901 29.90 2.66 26.54
C ASP A 901 30.90 2.32 27.66
N LYS A 902 31.22 3.30 28.50
CA LYS A 902 32.08 3.21 29.70
C LYS A 902 31.29 3.05 31.00
N GLY A 903 29.95 3.02 30.94
CA GLY A 903 29.06 3.00 32.10
C GLY A 903 29.33 1.82 33.04
N ALA A 904 29.66 0.64 32.50
CA ALA A 904 30.01 -0.53 33.30
C ALA A 904 31.30 -0.32 34.12
N ASP A 905 32.32 0.35 33.56
CA ASP A 905 33.58 0.64 34.26
C ASP A 905 33.41 1.78 35.27
N MET A 906 32.60 2.79 34.95
CA MET A 906 32.20 3.86 35.88
C MET A 906 31.44 3.30 37.09
N TRP A 907 30.50 2.36 36.87
CA TRP A 907 29.78 1.71 37.96
C TRP A 907 30.71 0.94 38.88
N ARG A 908 31.65 0.16 38.33
CA ARG A 908 32.65 -0.57 39.15
C ARG A 908 33.49 0.40 39.98
N MET A 909 33.92 1.50 39.37
CA MET A 909 34.71 2.53 40.04
C MET A 909 33.92 3.23 41.16
N ALA A 910 32.64 3.51 40.96
CA ALA A 910 31.75 4.09 41.97
C ALA A 910 31.56 3.14 43.17
N VAL A 911 31.35 1.84 42.91
CA VAL A 911 31.24 0.81 43.95
C VAL A 911 32.53 0.66 44.74
N GLU A 912 33.68 0.70 44.08
CA GLU A 912 35.00 0.66 44.73
C GLU A 912 35.27 1.92 45.55
N PHE A 913 34.89 3.10 45.05
CA PHE A 913 35.05 4.37 45.76
C PHE A 913 34.20 4.39 47.03
N ARG A 914 32.96 3.89 46.98
CA ARG A 914 32.08 3.79 48.17
C ARG A 914 32.63 2.84 49.25
N LYS A 915 33.47 1.87 48.87
CA LYS A 915 34.10 0.92 49.82
C LYS A 915 35.36 1.47 50.48
N ARG A 916 35.93 2.57 49.96
CA ARG A 916 37.06 3.29 50.53
C ARG A 916 36.56 4.37 51.47
#